data_AF-A0A3R7X8Z2-F1
#
_entry.id   AF-A0A3R7X8Z2-F1
#
_cell.length_a   1.000
_cell.length_b   1.000
_cell.length_c   1.000
_cell.angle_alpha   90.00
_cell.angle_beta   90.00
_cell.angle_gamma   90.00
#
_symmetry.space_group_name_H-M   'P 1'
#
loop_
_entity.id
_entity.type
_entity.pdbx_description
1 polymer ?
#
loop_
_entity_poly.entity_id
_entity_poly.type
_entity_poly.pdbx_seq_one_letter_code
_entity_poly.pdbx_strand_id
1 'polypeptide(L)'
;MSATVFGSLTYLSLTKTNMANDFWWANYNASREHVFIARMYNRETVLRPEANSIALDDHIFVDDTNYSSVLATAVGVSMPSLCVSQIKLADATKLEAVVRGLRHMDACMAPAVYLEAVLRNVQWATLQSCWGRSLEIAIAAPLRSSSDGSAWWTSLESTVTSELDEVAVWHTHNISTFDTDWQNYKSIGIIDTYNIQNAFGFSYPMTLKHTNGTFQLNAQTSMKMYWAFASDLWAVTDPSTFIFGKSLVRQMGQFAFANVSMESVVLQNGTVAQVESGAFATFRDTIGPFGSVDVKHVAVPPSVVRFVLHVKDTMTRLRTKSLSLSAEYSAMYDPSEFCYIPASWFESGQVHGAGGKIMSVIALNMVVPSVNTTHEGMALCPNVCQALMLDRPLSFLKNSSYFGDNEVWFSTIAALAATAQADVRNVAVEVFQYGTWCLAQREVISLQGDRGTINLLTTNSPDVDSLVKPLEVPVNVASYIRYACLYMTSAIICVAFLSTLYLLANRGYVEGLNMLELNRVAGVVWVGHTLLFVRGLAAISLLSTQVLTLTPVGYHLLFDIALVVGTIAIGSFGRFETLIGVCVRSIFISYAYERLRHPHLGAQGQTSYFLSASAKYVFEPKHWTEDKVQGHIMHSSLDKPHPECQALVDELRLCHAEHPYTKFVGSCNDIKAALNECFAKENAFRRKANMDKARAFNKEWKEFKEQKQAAAAAASA
;
A
#
# COMPACT_ATOMS: atom_id res chain seq x y z
N MET A 1 -42.98 11.83 -3.57
CA MET A 1 -42.50 12.18 -4.93
C MET A 1 -41.30 13.12 -4.88
N SER A 2 -41.47 14.42 -4.59
CA SER A 2 -40.36 15.39 -4.58
C SER A 2 -39.23 15.03 -3.62
N ALA A 3 -39.54 14.56 -2.40
CA ALA A 3 -38.54 14.09 -1.44
C ALA A 3 -37.75 12.87 -1.93
N THR A 4 -38.40 11.94 -2.64
CA THR A 4 -37.73 10.77 -3.26
C THR A 4 -36.76 11.21 -4.34
N VAL A 5 -37.21 12.09 -5.24
CA VAL A 5 -36.40 12.58 -6.36
C VAL A 5 -35.21 13.36 -5.81
N PHE A 6 -35.45 14.25 -4.85
CA PHE A 6 -34.41 14.99 -4.16
C PHE A 6 -33.39 14.04 -3.50
N GLY A 7 -33.84 13.10 -2.65
CA GLY A 7 -32.94 12.14 -2.00
C GLY A 7 -32.16 11.27 -2.99
N SER A 8 -32.76 10.91 -4.13
CA SER A 8 -32.08 10.12 -5.17
C SER A 8 -31.03 10.93 -5.93
N LEU A 9 -31.29 12.23 -6.18
CA LEU A 9 -30.32 13.14 -6.78
C LEU A 9 -29.16 13.46 -5.80
N THR A 10 -29.46 13.68 -4.52
CA THR A 10 -28.43 13.84 -3.48
C THR A 10 -27.56 12.58 -3.37
N TYR A 11 -28.16 11.39 -3.42
CA TYR A 11 -27.41 10.12 -3.44
C TYR A 11 -26.48 10.01 -4.67
N LEU A 12 -26.94 10.40 -5.87
CA LEU A 12 -26.08 10.45 -7.06
C LEU A 12 -24.94 11.47 -6.94
N SER A 13 -25.20 12.62 -6.33
CA SER A 13 -24.17 13.61 -6.06
C SER A 13 -23.09 13.07 -5.12
N LEU A 14 -23.50 12.37 -4.06
CA LEU A 14 -22.60 11.80 -3.06
C LEU A 14 -21.79 10.61 -3.61
N THR A 15 -22.41 9.76 -4.44
CA THR A 15 -21.70 8.65 -5.11
C THR A 15 -20.72 9.14 -6.19
N LYS A 16 -20.97 10.29 -6.84
CA LYS A 16 -20.02 10.87 -7.81
C LYS A 16 -18.67 11.20 -7.18
N THR A 17 -18.67 11.74 -5.95
CA THR A 17 -17.43 12.10 -5.25
C THR A 17 -16.79 10.91 -4.58
N ASN A 18 -17.57 10.12 -3.83
CA ASN A 18 -17.04 9.04 -3.00
C ASN A 18 -16.70 7.78 -3.80
N MET A 19 -17.44 7.45 -4.86
CA MET A 19 -17.18 6.26 -5.71
C MET A 19 -16.44 6.64 -7.01
N ALA A 20 -15.45 7.52 -6.91
CA ALA A 20 -14.60 7.87 -8.05
C ALA A 20 -13.56 6.78 -8.38
N ASN A 21 -13.24 5.92 -7.40
CA ASN A 21 -12.26 4.83 -7.47
C ASN A 21 -12.75 3.65 -6.62
N ASP A 22 -12.12 2.49 -6.76
CA ASP A 22 -12.54 1.24 -6.09
C ASP A 22 -12.19 1.24 -4.58
N PHE A 23 -11.38 2.20 -4.11
CA PHE A 23 -11.16 2.45 -2.67
C PHE A 23 -12.39 3.07 -2.01
N TRP A 24 -13.21 3.77 -2.79
CA TRP A 24 -14.30 4.63 -2.37
C TRP A 24 -13.82 5.84 -1.54
N TRP A 25 -12.63 6.32 -1.89
CA TRP A 25 -12.02 7.50 -1.30
C TRP A 25 -12.33 8.72 -2.17
N ALA A 26 -13.05 9.68 -1.58
CA ALA A 26 -13.39 10.94 -2.24
C ALA A 26 -12.16 11.68 -2.79
N ASN A 27 -12.23 12.09 -4.07
CA ASN A 27 -11.23 12.91 -4.75
C ASN A 27 -9.81 12.35 -4.86
N TYR A 28 -9.58 11.10 -4.42
CA TYR A 28 -8.26 10.48 -4.42
C TYR A 28 -7.65 10.43 -5.81
N ASN A 29 -6.49 11.06 -5.96
CA ASN A 29 -5.73 11.19 -7.17
C ASN A 29 -4.27 10.80 -6.90
N ALA A 30 -3.70 10.04 -7.83
CA ALA A 30 -2.30 9.66 -7.81
C ALA A 30 -1.37 10.88 -7.70
N SER A 31 -1.68 12.00 -8.37
CA SER A 31 -0.81 13.19 -8.39
C SER A 31 -0.95 14.11 -7.17
N ARG A 32 -1.90 13.87 -6.26
CA ARG A 32 -2.15 14.75 -5.10
C ARG A 32 -2.19 13.96 -3.80
N GLU A 33 -3.27 13.23 -3.53
CA GLU A 33 -3.48 12.54 -2.27
C GLU A 33 -2.43 11.44 -2.06
N HIS A 34 -2.10 10.68 -3.11
CA HIS A 34 -1.06 9.67 -3.02
C HIS A 34 0.34 10.25 -2.85
N VAL A 35 0.69 11.31 -3.60
CA VAL A 35 1.98 12.01 -3.45
C VAL A 35 2.14 12.56 -2.03
N PHE A 36 1.09 13.16 -1.48
CA PHE A 36 1.09 13.65 -0.10
C PHE A 36 1.37 12.52 0.89
N ILE A 37 0.65 11.40 0.79
CA ILE A 37 0.85 10.24 1.66
C ILE A 37 2.28 9.71 1.53
N ALA A 38 2.79 9.57 0.30
CA ALA A 38 4.13 9.05 0.05
C ALA A 38 5.23 9.96 0.62
N ARG A 39 5.14 11.28 0.41
CA ARG A 39 6.10 12.26 0.95
C ARG A 39 6.04 12.37 2.47
N MET A 40 4.83 12.48 3.02
CA MET A 40 4.60 12.50 4.46
C MET A 40 5.22 11.25 5.06
N TYR A 41 4.84 10.07 4.56
CA TYR A 41 5.35 8.81 5.05
C TYR A 41 6.89 8.72 4.98
N ASN A 42 7.49 9.01 3.82
CA ASN A 42 8.95 8.95 3.66
C ASN A 42 9.72 9.86 4.62
N ARG A 43 9.14 11.01 4.99
CA ARG A 43 9.73 11.93 5.96
C ARG A 43 9.48 11.51 7.40
N GLU A 44 8.29 11.00 7.70
CA GLU A 44 7.90 10.60 9.06
C GLU A 44 8.56 9.31 9.51
N THR A 45 8.73 8.32 8.64
CA THR A 45 9.32 7.02 9.01
C THR A 45 10.74 7.17 9.55
N VAL A 46 11.51 8.11 9.02
CA VAL A 46 12.88 8.38 9.48
C VAL A 46 12.88 9.00 10.89
N LEU A 47 11.96 9.94 11.15
CA LEU A 47 11.90 10.66 12.42
C LEU A 47 11.12 9.89 13.50
N ARG A 48 10.18 9.03 13.11
CA ARG A 48 9.23 8.30 13.95
C ARG A 48 9.13 6.82 13.55
N PRO A 49 10.22 6.05 13.66
CA PRO A 49 10.25 4.65 13.23
C PRO A 49 9.29 3.73 14.01
N GLU A 50 8.97 4.06 15.26
CA GLU A 50 8.10 3.28 16.14
C GLU A 50 6.71 3.91 16.35
N ALA A 51 6.25 4.74 15.41
CA ALA A 51 4.93 5.34 15.53
C ALA A 51 3.83 4.25 15.51
N ASN A 52 2.90 4.35 16.46
CA ASN A 52 1.63 3.62 16.41
C ASN A 52 0.76 4.14 15.25
N SER A 53 -0.51 3.73 15.19
CA SER A 53 -1.47 4.23 14.19
C SER A 53 -1.43 5.76 14.07
N ILE A 54 -1.15 6.26 12.86
CA ILE A 54 -1.03 7.68 12.57
C ILE A 54 -2.36 8.18 11.99
N ALA A 55 -2.97 9.18 12.62
CA ALA A 55 -4.14 9.86 12.08
C ALA A 55 -3.71 10.82 10.96
N LEU A 56 -4.24 10.62 9.74
CA LEU A 56 -3.84 11.40 8.55
C LEU A 56 -4.44 12.80 8.54
N ASP A 57 -5.40 13.09 9.42
CA ASP A 57 -6.01 14.39 9.64
C ASP A 57 -5.32 15.23 10.74
N ASP A 58 -4.24 14.71 11.35
CA ASP A 58 -3.47 15.46 12.34
C ASP A 58 -2.70 16.62 11.71
N HIS A 59 -2.83 17.80 12.31
CA HIS A 59 -2.18 19.05 11.89
C HIS A 59 -0.65 19.05 12.01
N ILE A 60 -0.02 18.02 12.58
CA ILE A 60 1.44 17.87 12.57
C ILE A 60 1.99 17.42 11.21
N PHE A 61 1.15 16.88 10.32
CA PHE A 61 1.53 16.42 8.99
C PHE A 61 1.09 17.43 7.93
N VAL A 62 2.02 18.24 7.45
CA VAL A 62 1.77 19.20 6.37
C VAL A 62 2.94 19.19 5.41
N ASP A 63 2.62 19.20 4.12
CA ASP A 63 3.60 19.38 3.03
C ASP A 63 3.55 20.83 2.54
N ASP A 64 4.71 21.36 2.17
CA ASP A 64 4.89 22.72 1.63
C ASP A 64 4.51 22.81 0.14
N THR A 65 4.24 21.66 -0.48
CA THR A 65 3.94 21.56 -1.91
C THR A 65 2.54 22.08 -2.24
N ASN A 66 2.44 22.88 -3.31
CA ASN A 66 1.16 23.33 -3.82
C ASN A 66 0.49 22.25 -4.70
N TYR A 67 -0.46 21.51 -4.14
CA TYR A 67 -1.24 20.49 -4.85
C TYR A 67 -2.41 21.03 -5.69
N SER A 68 -2.63 22.35 -5.71
CA SER A 68 -3.75 22.95 -6.46
C SER A 68 -3.44 23.19 -7.94
N SER A 69 -2.17 23.15 -8.35
CA SER A 69 -1.78 23.30 -9.75
C SER A 69 -1.92 21.99 -10.52
N VAL A 70 -2.58 22.03 -11.68
CA VAL A 70 -2.58 20.91 -12.64
C VAL A 70 -1.16 20.78 -13.20
N LEU A 71 -0.42 19.79 -12.73
CA LEU A 71 0.94 19.52 -13.20
C LEU A 71 0.87 18.84 -14.58
N ALA A 72 1.58 19.41 -15.56
CA ALA A 72 1.66 18.87 -16.93
C ALA A 72 2.57 17.62 -17.02
N THR A 73 3.38 17.37 -15.99
CA THR A 73 4.34 16.28 -15.89
C THR A 73 3.95 15.29 -14.80
N ALA A 74 4.41 14.04 -14.95
CA ALA A 74 4.29 13.03 -13.90
C ALA A 74 4.94 13.55 -12.60
N VAL A 75 4.24 13.38 -11.47
CA VAL A 75 4.69 13.89 -10.18
C VAL A 75 5.65 12.89 -9.56
N GLY A 76 6.84 13.37 -9.20
CA GLY A 76 7.83 12.62 -8.44
C GLY A 76 7.61 12.72 -6.94
N VAL A 77 7.85 11.62 -6.24
CA VAL A 77 8.02 11.56 -4.79
C VAL A 77 9.52 11.55 -4.52
N SER A 78 10.01 12.61 -3.86
CA SER A 78 11.38 12.71 -3.36
C SER A 78 11.50 11.91 -2.08
N MET A 79 12.58 11.16 -1.93
CA MET A 79 12.91 10.45 -0.68
C MET A 79 14.38 10.63 -0.32
N PRO A 80 14.71 10.78 0.98
CA PRO A 80 16.10 10.84 1.39
C PRO A 80 16.85 9.55 1.02
N SER A 81 17.97 9.67 0.32
CA SER A 81 18.70 8.51 -0.21
C SER A 81 19.25 7.59 0.88
N LEU A 82 19.50 8.12 2.09
CA LEU A 82 20.05 7.37 3.23
C LEU A 82 18.95 6.89 4.19
N CYS A 83 17.67 7.08 3.86
CA CYS A 83 16.54 6.62 4.66
C CYS A 83 16.66 5.12 4.98
N VAL A 84 17.04 4.32 3.98
CA VAL A 84 17.22 2.87 4.12
C VAL A 84 18.35 2.54 5.10
N SER A 85 19.47 3.28 5.04
CA SER A 85 20.60 3.08 5.97
C SER A 85 20.20 3.35 7.42
N GLN A 86 19.39 4.39 7.67
CA GLN A 86 18.93 4.71 9.02
C GLN A 86 17.92 3.71 9.56
N ILE A 87 16.99 3.26 8.73
CA ILE A 87 16.03 2.23 9.14
C ILE A 87 16.74 0.91 9.46
N LYS A 88 17.72 0.52 8.65
CA LYS A 88 18.56 -0.66 8.93
C LYS A 88 19.23 -0.59 10.30
N LEU A 89 19.76 0.58 10.65
CA LEU A 89 20.41 0.77 11.94
C LEU A 89 19.42 0.66 13.11
N ALA A 90 18.19 1.15 12.94
CA ALA A 90 17.14 1.00 13.94
C ALA A 90 16.67 -0.47 14.08
N ASP A 91 16.63 -1.22 12.98
CA ASP A 91 16.18 -2.62 12.94
C ASP A 91 17.28 -3.64 13.30
N ALA A 92 18.56 -3.25 13.31
CA ALA A 92 19.71 -4.12 13.61
C ALA A 92 19.67 -4.75 15.02
N THR A 93 18.87 -4.18 15.93
CA THR A 93 18.62 -4.72 17.28
C THR A 93 17.52 -5.80 17.31
N LYS A 94 16.72 -5.92 16.26
CA LYS A 94 15.62 -6.90 16.14
C LYS A 94 16.14 -8.18 15.48
N LEU A 95 16.75 -9.07 16.26
CA LEU A 95 17.38 -10.30 15.76
C LEU A 95 16.45 -11.18 14.90
N GLU A 96 15.15 -11.22 15.19
CA GLU A 96 14.18 -11.95 14.36
C GLU A 96 14.13 -11.43 12.91
N ALA A 97 14.16 -10.10 12.75
CA ALA A 97 14.21 -9.47 11.43
C ALA A 97 15.54 -9.78 10.71
N VAL A 98 16.64 -9.87 11.46
CA VAL A 98 17.95 -10.27 10.94
C VAL A 98 17.92 -11.71 10.44
N VAL A 99 17.47 -12.65 11.27
CA VAL A 99 17.37 -14.07 10.93
C VAL A 99 16.49 -14.28 9.68
N ARG A 100 15.31 -13.64 9.66
CA ARG A 100 14.42 -13.66 8.50
C ARG A 100 15.09 -13.10 7.25
N GLY A 101 15.76 -11.97 7.37
CA GLY A 101 16.50 -11.33 6.28
C GLY A 101 17.61 -12.23 5.73
N LEU A 102 18.41 -12.86 6.60
CA LEU A 102 19.47 -13.80 6.21
C LEU A 102 18.94 -15.03 5.45
N ARG A 103 17.71 -15.47 5.75
CA ARG A 103 17.05 -16.61 5.07
C ARG A 103 16.53 -16.29 3.68
N HIS A 104 16.07 -15.05 3.48
CA HIS A 104 15.46 -14.62 2.23
C HIS A 104 16.42 -13.86 1.30
N MET A 105 17.57 -13.43 1.81
CA MET A 105 18.57 -12.78 0.99
C MET A 105 19.24 -13.73 0.00
N ASP A 106 19.78 -13.15 -1.08
CA ASP A 106 20.71 -13.85 -1.95
C ASP A 106 21.97 -14.24 -1.16
N ALA A 107 22.20 -15.55 -1.03
CA ALA A 107 23.33 -16.10 -0.29
C ALA A 107 24.69 -15.67 -0.87
N CYS A 108 24.74 -15.23 -2.14
CA CYS A 108 25.95 -14.69 -2.73
C CYS A 108 26.36 -13.32 -2.12
N MET A 109 25.49 -12.68 -1.33
CA MET A 109 25.70 -11.37 -0.70
C MET A 109 25.87 -11.43 0.83
N ALA A 110 26.10 -12.61 1.40
CA ALA A 110 26.09 -12.84 2.84
C ALA A 110 27.25 -12.14 3.60
N PRO A 111 26.99 -11.50 4.76
CA PRO A 111 28.03 -10.88 5.61
C PRO A 111 28.78 -11.93 6.46
N ALA A 112 29.82 -11.54 7.22
CA ALA A 112 30.72 -12.50 7.89
C ALA A 112 31.07 -12.24 9.37
N VAL A 113 30.42 -11.29 10.05
CA VAL A 113 30.79 -10.91 11.43
C VAL A 113 30.65 -12.08 12.43
N TYR A 114 29.70 -12.99 12.18
CA TYR A 114 29.61 -14.30 12.83
C TYR A 114 29.18 -15.35 11.81
N LEU A 115 30.17 -15.93 11.12
CA LEU A 115 29.96 -16.74 9.92
C LEU A 115 29.03 -17.94 10.15
N GLU A 116 29.09 -18.58 11.32
CA GLU A 116 28.21 -19.70 11.66
C GLU A 116 26.72 -19.34 11.59
N ALA A 117 26.32 -18.24 12.23
CA ALA A 117 24.92 -17.80 12.17
C ALA A 117 24.49 -17.45 10.76
N VAL A 118 25.39 -16.90 9.94
CA VAL A 118 25.10 -16.62 8.55
C VAL A 118 24.91 -17.93 7.77
N LEU A 119 25.85 -18.87 7.88
CA LEU A 119 25.80 -20.17 7.20
C LEU A 119 24.60 -21.04 7.60
N ARG A 120 24.11 -20.94 8.85
CA ARG A 120 22.88 -21.65 9.27
C ARG A 120 21.59 -21.04 8.72
N ASN A 121 21.62 -19.78 8.26
CA ASN A 121 20.43 -19.08 7.81
C ASN A 121 20.37 -18.87 6.29
N VAL A 122 21.49 -18.84 5.57
CA VAL A 122 21.49 -18.64 4.11
C VAL A 122 21.12 -19.90 3.32
N GLN A 123 20.64 -19.72 2.09
CA GLN A 123 20.31 -20.81 1.18
C GLN A 123 21.58 -21.47 0.60
N TRP A 124 21.92 -22.66 1.09
CA TRP A 124 23.14 -23.40 0.72
C TRP A 124 23.29 -23.69 -0.78
N ALA A 125 22.19 -24.03 -1.47
CA ALA A 125 22.24 -24.31 -2.91
C ALA A 125 22.76 -23.10 -3.71
N THR A 126 22.25 -21.90 -3.39
CA THR A 126 22.69 -20.64 -4.01
C THR A 126 24.09 -20.26 -3.55
N LEU A 127 24.39 -20.39 -2.25
CA LEU A 127 25.71 -20.12 -1.68
C LEU A 127 26.80 -20.93 -2.40
N GLN A 128 26.56 -22.24 -2.58
CA GLN A 128 27.49 -23.15 -3.22
C GLN A 128 27.75 -22.78 -4.69
N SER A 129 26.74 -22.25 -5.39
CA SER A 129 26.87 -21.84 -6.80
C SER A 129 27.83 -20.66 -7.00
N CYS A 130 27.87 -19.72 -6.06
CA CYS A 130 28.74 -18.54 -6.13
C CYS A 130 30.08 -18.74 -5.41
N TRP A 131 30.05 -19.30 -4.20
CA TRP A 131 31.17 -19.29 -3.26
C TRP A 131 31.67 -20.68 -2.89
N GLY A 132 31.09 -21.77 -3.43
CA GLY A 132 31.38 -23.13 -3.01
C GLY A 132 32.86 -23.50 -3.06
N ARG A 133 33.56 -23.15 -4.16
CA ARG A 133 35.00 -23.37 -4.29
C ARG A 133 35.82 -22.54 -3.30
N SER A 134 35.45 -21.28 -3.11
CA SER A 134 36.13 -20.37 -2.18
C SER A 134 35.97 -20.84 -0.73
N LEU A 135 34.76 -21.18 -0.32
CA LEU A 135 34.45 -21.72 1.01
C LEU A 135 35.15 -23.05 1.27
N GLU A 136 35.23 -23.90 0.25
CA GLU A 136 35.95 -25.17 0.32
C GLU A 136 37.44 -24.95 0.64
N ILE A 137 38.11 -24.05 -0.10
CA ILE A 137 39.54 -23.72 0.11
C ILE A 137 39.75 -22.99 1.43
N ALA A 138 38.95 -21.96 1.70
CA ALA A 138 39.14 -21.07 2.84
C ALA A 138 38.86 -21.75 4.17
N ILE A 139 37.82 -22.59 4.24
CA ILE A 139 37.22 -23.04 5.51
C ILE A 139 36.99 -24.55 5.55
N ALA A 140 36.25 -25.12 4.59
CA ALA A 140 35.75 -26.49 4.72
C ALA A 140 36.88 -27.53 4.70
N ALA A 141 37.80 -27.46 3.74
CA ALA A 141 38.92 -28.40 3.65
C ALA A 141 39.83 -28.35 4.90
N PRO A 142 40.21 -27.17 5.42
CA PRO A 142 40.89 -27.05 6.71
C PRO A 142 40.13 -27.70 7.88
N LEU A 143 38.82 -27.50 8.00
CA LEU A 143 38.02 -28.05 9.11
C LEU A 143 37.88 -29.57 9.05
N ARG A 144 37.81 -30.16 7.85
CA ARG A 144 37.75 -31.61 7.63
C ARG A 144 39.05 -32.34 8.03
N SER A 145 40.11 -31.62 8.38
CA SER A 145 41.29 -32.22 9.02
C SER A 145 41.01 -32.79 10.42
N SER A 146 39.88 -32.41 11.03
CA SER A 146 39.41 -32.89 12.33
C SER A 146 38.03 -33.55 12.23
N SER A 147 37.76 -34.56 13.07
CA SER A 147 36.43 -35.20 13.15
C SER A 147 35.35 -34.20 13.54
N ASP A 148 35.65 -33.35 14.52
CA ASP A 148 34.69 -32.40 15.09
C ASP A 148 34.37 -31.29 14.10
N GLY A 149 35.38 -30.75 13.39
CA GLY A 149 35.18 -29.76 12.34
C GLY A 149 34.40 -30.30 11.13
N SER A 150 34.62 -31.57 10.76
CA SER A 150 33.83 -32.24 9.73
C SER A 150 32.36 -32.38 10.14
N ALA A 151 32.09 -32.85 11.36
CA ALA A 151 30.73 -32.97 11.90
C ALA A 151 30.02 -31.62 12.00
N TRP A 152 30.72 -30.58 12.48
CA TRP A 152 30.20 -29.23 12.55
C TRP A 152 29.85 -28.68 11.16
N TRP A 153 30.72 -28.81 10.16
CA TRP A 153 30.45 -28.33 8.81
C TRP A 153 29.20 -28.97 8.20
N THR A 154 29.04 -30.30 8.34
CA THR A 154 27.86 -31.02 7.86
C THR A 154 26.58 -30.62 8.61
N SER A 155 26.69 -30.22 9.88
CA SER A 155 25.52 -29.75 10.64
C SER A 155 24.96 -28.43 10.10
N LEU A 156 25.81 -27.52 9.59
CA LEU A 156 25.38 -26.22 9.08
C LEU A 156 24.50 -26.34 7.83
N GLU A 157 24.84 -27.27 6.94
CA GLU A 157 24.09 -27.54 5.70
C GLU A 157 22.70 -28.15 5.96
N SER A 158 22.56 -28.90 7.06
CA SER A 158 21.34 -29.65 7.39
C SER A 158 20.45 -28.98 8.46
N THR A 159 20.86 -27.83 8.99
CA THR A 159 20.12 -27.14 10.06
C THR A 159 18.82 -26.53 9.52
N VAL A 160 17.68 -26.95 10.06
CA VAL A 160 16.36 -26.34 9.81
C VAL A 160 15.73 -25.97 11.15
N THR A 161 15.72 -24.68 11.48
CA THR A 161 15.16 -24.13 12.72
C THR A 161 14.07 -23.11 12.42
N SER A 162 13.12 -22.90 13.34
CA SER A 162 12.23 -21.74 13.25
C SER A 162 13.02 -20.44 13.49
N GLU A 163 12.49 -19.29 13.06
CA GLU A 163 13.16 -18.00 13.27
C GLU A 163 13.34 -17.69 14.77
N LEU A 164 12.34 -18.03 15.58
CA LEU A 164 12.38 -17.83 17.03
C LEU A 164 13.39 -18.76 17.72
N ASP A 165 13.47 -20.02 17.30
CA ASP A 165 14.46 -20.96 17.86
C ASP A 165 15.89 -20.53 17.48
N GLU A 166 16.09 -20.01 16.28
CA GLU A 166 17.37 -19.48 15.85
C GLU A 166 17.80 -18.28 16.69
N VAL A 167 16.88 -17.34 16.95
CA VAL A 167 17.12 -16.21 17.86
C VAL A 167 17.45 -16.71 19.27
N ALA A 168 16.79 -17.77 19.74
CA ALA A 168 17.11 -18.38 21.03
C ALA A 168 18.54 -18.92 21.06
N VAL A 169 19.01 -19.57 19.98
CA VAL A 169 20.42 -20.00 19.84
C VAL A 169 21.38 -18.82 19.85
N TRP A 170 21.03 -17.70 19.24
CA TRP A 170 21.89 -16.50 19.28
C TRP A 170 21.99 -15.96 20.71
N HIS A 171 20.88 -15.94 21.45
CA HIS A 171 20.86 -15.53 22.84
C HIS A 171 21.63 -16.47 23.78
N THR A 172 21.68 -17.78 23.53
CA THR A 172 22.54 -18.68 24.32
C THR A 172 24.03 -18.36 24.17
N HIS A 173 24.41 -17.68 23.08
CA HIS A 173 25.76 -17.20 22.81
C HIS A 173 25.96 -15.72 23.16
N ASN A 174 25.04 -15.11 23.92
CA ASN A 174 25.05 -13.68 24.30
C ASN A 174 25.05 -12.70 23.11
N ILE A 175 24.54 -13.13 21.95
CA ILE A 175 24.35 -12.26 20.79
C ILE A 175 23.03 -11.51 20.98
N SER A 176 23.09 -10.17 20.95
CA SER A 176 21.93 -9.29 21.15
C SER A 176 21.70 -8.29 20.02
N THR A 177 22.73 -8.00 19.22
CA THR A 177 22.66 -7.11 18.05
C THR A 177 23.37 -7.73 16.86
N PHE A 178 23.01 -7.28 15.66
CA PHE A 178 23.68 -7.67 14.42
C PHE A 178 24.04 -6.41 13.63
N ASP A 179 25.29 -5.96 13.76
CA ASP A 179 25.77 -4.75 13.12
C ASP A 179 26.63 -5.06 11.89
N THR A 180 26.25 -4.49 10.74
CA THR A 180 27.02 -4.58 9.51
C THR A 180 27.96 -3.39 9.36
N ASP A 181 29.12 -3.59 8.73
CA ASP A 181 29.98 -2.48 8.35
C ASP A 181 29.29 -1.56 7.34
N TRP A 182 29.58 -0.27 7.49
CA TRP A 182 29.22 0.75 6.52
C TRP A 182 29.92 0.48 5.20
N GLN A 183 29.20 0.68 4.11
CA GLN A 183 29.74 0.54 2.78
C GLN A 183 29.06 1.48 1.79
N ASN A 184 29.77 1.82 0.71
CA ASN A 184 29.22 2.60 -0.40
C ASN A 184 29.40 1.93 -1.78
N TYR A 185 29.68 0.63 -1.80
CA TYR A 185 29.80 -0.16 -3.02
C TYR A 185 28.48 -0.79 -3.48
N LYS A 186 27.44 -0.79 -2.64
CA LYS A 186 26.09 -1.28 -2.94
C LYS A 186 25.07 -0.25 -2.41
N SER A 187 24.26 0.32 -3.29
CA SER A 187 23.03 0.98 -2.86
C SER A 187 21.97 -0.09 -2.56
N ILE A 188 21.22 0.13 -1.49
CA ILE A 188 20.17 -0.81 -1.08
C ILE A 188 18.86 -0.37 -1.74
N GLY A 189 18.20 -1.31 -2.41
CA GLY A 189 16.89 -1.07 -3.00
C GLY A 189 15.79 -1.12 -1.94
N ILE A 190 14.70 -0.40 -2.16
CA ILE A 190 13.51 -0.50 -1.31
C ILE A 190 12.26 -0.44 -2.18
N ILE A 191 11.33 -1.34 -1.91
CA ILE A 191 9.99 -1.34 -2.49
C ILE A 191 9.03 -1.29 -1.32
N ASP A 192 8.55 -0.09 -0.99
CA ASP A 192 7.57 0.10 0.07
C ASP A 192 6.20 0.31 -0.55
N THR A 193 5.23 -0.43 -0.03
CA THR A 193 3.82 -0.33 -0.41
C THR A 193 2.96 -0.13 0.83
N TYR A 194 1.81 0.50 0.68
CA TYR A 194 0.76 0.52 1.70
C TYR A 194 -0.54 0.03 1.10
N ASN A 195 -1.38 -0.55 1.93
CA ASN A 195 -2.69 -1.02 1.52
C ASN A 195 -3.74 0.05 1.77
N ILE A 196 -4.59 0.31 0.79
CA ILE A 196 -5.85 1.02 1.00
C ILE A 196 -6.94 -0.03 1.13
N GLN A 197 -7.58 -0.11 2.30
CA GLN A 197 -8.65 -1.05 2.56
C GLN A 197 -10.02 -0.37 2.45
N ASN A 198 -10.91 -0.89 1.61
CA ASN A 198 -12.27 -0.38 1.49
C ASN A 198 -13.22 -0.96 2.55
N ALA A 199 -14.46 -0.47 2.60
CA ALA A 199 -15.46 -0.90 3.58
C ALA A 199 -15.83 -2.39 3.53
N PHE A 200 -15.56 -3.07 2.41
CA PHE A 200 -15.80 -4.51 2.24
C PHE A 200 -14.64 -5.37 2.76
N GLY A 201 -13.53 -4.75 3.16
CA GLY A 201 -12.32 -5.43 3.60
C GLY A 201 -11.32 -5.73 2.47
N PHE A 202 -11.63 -5.39 1.21
CA PHE A 202 -10.67 -5.54 0.11
C PHE A 202 -9.53 -4.53 0.26
N SER A 203 -8.31 -5.03 0.14
CA SER A 203 -7.09 -4.24 0.26
C SER A 203 -6.42 -4.07 -1.11
N TYR A 204 -6.02 -2.84 -1.42
CA TYR A 204 -5.35 -2.49 -2.66
C TYR A 204 -3.95 -1.93 -2.36
N PRO A 205 -2.87 -2.56 -2.84
CA PRO A 205 -1.52 -2.08 -2.61
C PRO A 205 -1.21 -0.86 -3.49
N MET A 206 -0.61 0.15 -2.90
CA MET A 206 -0.12 1.36 -3.54
C MET A 206 1.36 1.54 -3.23
N THR A 207 2.16 1.90 -4.23
CA THR A 207 3.63 2.04 -4.07
C THR A 207 3.98 3.39 -3.44
N LEU A 208 4.66 3.41 -2.28
CA LEU A 208 5.14 4.64 -1.63
C LEU A 208 6.46 5.11 -2.22
N LYS A 209 7.36 4.16 -2.45
CA LYS A 209 8.69 4.39 -3.01
C LYS A 209 9.21 3.10 -3.62
N HIS A 210 10.03 3.29 -4.65
CA HIS A 210 10.66 2.22 -5.37
C HIS A 210 12.08 2.64 -5.77
N THR A 211 13.09 2.00 -5.20
CA THR A 211 14.48 2.07 -5.65
C THR A 211 15.03 0.69 -5.93
N ASN A 212 15.86 0.61 -6.97
CA ASN A 212 16.61 -0.60 -7.26
C ASN A 212 17.94 -0.57 -6.51
N GLY A 213 18.30 -1.69 -5.89
CA GLY A 213 19.64 -1.87 -5.35
C GLY A 213 20.64 -2.06 -6.49
N THR A 214 21.77 -1.36 -6.46
CA THR A 214 22.81 -1.45 -7.50
C THR A 214 24.20 -1.47 -6.90
N PHE A 215 25.10 -2.25 -7.52
CA PHE A 215 26.52 -2.23 -7.18
C PHE A 215 27.24 -1.10 -7.92
N GLN A 216 28.11 -0.39 -7.22
CA GLN A 216 28.91 0.73 -7.72
C GLN A 216 30.41 0.48 -7.50
N LEU A 217 30.88 -0.72 -7.88
CA LEU A 217 32.26 -1.18 -7.60
C LEU A 217 33.36 -0.27 -8.16
N ASN A 218 33.09 0.48 -9.24
CA ASN A 218 34.06 1.40 -9.85
C ASN A 218 34.17 2.76 -9.13
N ALA A 219 33.15 3.15 -8.38
CA ALA A 219 33.06 4.47 -7.72
C ALA A 219 33.11 4.38 -6.19
N GLN A 220 33.09 3.15 -5.65
CA GLN A 220 33.15 2.90 -4.22
C GLN A 220 34.50 3.28 -3.65
N THR A 221 34.49 3.61 -2.36
CA THR A 221 35.71 3.96 -1.64
C THR A 221 35.83 3.20 -0.32
N SER A 222 34.76 2.58 0.17
CA SER A 222 34.72 1.87 1.46
C SER A 222 35.69 0.68 1.52
N MET A 223 35.96 0.02 0.39
CA MET A 223 36.84 -1.16 0.36
C MET A 223 38.31 -0.86 0.71
N LYS A 224 38.72 0.42 0.73
CA LYS A 224 40.05 0.80 1.23
C LYS A 224 40.20 0.55 2.73
N MET A 225 39.11 0.64 3.49
CA MET A 225 39.13 0.43 4.95
C MET A 225 39.02 -1.07 5.24
N TYR A 226 37.96 -1.70 4.75
CA TYR A 226 37.79 -3.15 4.72
C TYR A 226 36.99 -3.53 3.47
N TRP A 227 37.52 -4.48 2.69
CA TRP A 227 36.96 -4.83 1.36
C TRP A 227 35.91 -5.95 1.37
N ALA A 228 35.40 -6.29 2.57
CA ALA A 228 34.42 -7.33 2.83
C ALA A 228 34.91 -8.79 2.60
N PHE A 229 34.22 -9.72 3.25
CA PHE A 229 34.52 -11.16 3.22
C PHE A 229 34.45 -11.79 1.83
N ALA A 230 33.58 -11.28 0.96
CA ALA A 230 33.51 -11.73 -0.44
C ALA A 230 34.84 -11.54 -1.18
N SER A 231 35.55 -10.45 -0.90
CA SER A 231 36.88 -10.19 -1.46
C SER A 231 37.93 -11.13 -0.89
N ASP A 232 37.83 -11.53 0.39
CA ASP A 232 38.70 -12.55 0.99
C ASP A 232 38.48 -13.92 0.30
N LEU A 233 37.22 -14.29 0.06
CA LEU A 233 36.85 -15.52 -0.65
C LEU A 233 37.28 -15.53 -2.12
N TRP A 234 37.23 -14.38 -2.80
CA TRP A 234 37.78 -14.26 -4.14
C TRP A 234 39.31 -14.42 -4.11
N ALA A 235 39.99 -13.71 -3.21
CA ALA A 235 41.44 -13.64 -3.16
C ALA A 235 42.07 -15.04 -2.93
N VAL A 236 41.49 -15.88 -2.07
CA VAL A 236 42.01 -17.25 -1.88
C VAL A 236 41.91 -18.14 -3.12
N THR A 237 41.13 -17.76 -4.13
CA THR A 237 40.95 -18.54 -5.37
C THR A 237 41.73 -18.02 -6.56
N ASP A 238 42.18 -16.76 -6.52
CA ASP A 238 42.90 -16.14 -7.63
C ASP A 238 44.42 -16.35 -7.48
N PRO A 239 45.09 -17.03 -8.43
CA PRO A 239 46.53 -17.32 -8.37
C PRO A 239 47.43 -16.09 -8.32
N SER A 240 46.92 -14.92 -8.68
CA SER A 240 47.69 -13.67 -8.68
C SER A 240 47.84 -13.06 -7.28
N THR A 241 47.05 -13.50 -6.29
CA THR A 241 47.05 -12.90 -4.95
C THR A 241 48.03 -13.59 -4.00
N PHE A 242 48.53 -12.84 -3.01
CA PHE A 242 49.41 -13.37 -1.97
C PHE A 242 48.77 -14.47 -1.09
N ILE A 243 47.45 -14.57 -1.08
CA ILE A 243 46.71 -15.52 -0.23
C ILE A 243 46.04 -16.64 -1.02
N PHE A 244 46.45 -16.85 -2.27
CA PHE A 244 45.99 -17.96 -3.10
C PHE A 244 46.16 -19.33 -2.41
N GLY A 245 45.08 -20.11 -2.37
CA GLY A 245 45.06 -21.45 -1.79
C GLY A 245 45.23 -21.49 -0.27
N LYS A 246 45.14 -20.35 0.43
CA LYS A 246 45.30 -20.27 1.89
C LYS A 246 43.97 -20.38 2.61
N SER A 247 44.04 -20.81 3.87
CA SER A 247 42.88 -20.92 4.75
C SER A 247 42.58 -19.59 5.46
N LEU A 248 41.32 -19.28 5.70
CA LEU A 248 40.88 -18.16 6.54
C LEU A 248 40.68 -18.58 8.01
N VAL A 249 40.93 -19.85 8.36
CA VAL A 249 40.80 -20.36 9.73
C VAL A 249 42.12 -20.15 10.49
N ARG A 250 42.11 -19.24 11.47
CA ARG A 250 43.31 -18.76 12.20
C ARG A 250 44.19 -19.87 12.81
N GLN A 251 43.58 -20.96 13.30
CA GLN A 251 44.29 -22.03 14.01
C GLN A 251 44.84 -23.14 13.10
N MET A 252 44.65 -23.03 11.78
CA MET A 252 45.04 -24.08 10.83
C MET A 252 46.41 -23.77 10.18
N GLY A 253 47.15 -24.82 9.82
CA GLY A 253 48.57 -24.73 9.37
C GLY A 253 48.85 -23.99 8.05
N GLN A 254 47.87 -23.31 7.45
CA GLN A 254 47.99 -22.53 6.21
C GLN A 254 47.15 -21.24 6.27
N PHE A 255 47.09 -20.58 7.44
CA PHE A 255 46.34 -19.34 7.59
C PHE A 255 46.86 -18.23 6.66
N ALA A 256 45.94 -17.58 5.93
CA ALA A 256 46.22 -16.59 4.89
C ALA A 256 47.04 -15.41 5.38
N PHE A 257 46.74 -14.92 6.59
CA PHE A 257 47.37 -13.74 7.17
C PHE A 257 48.45 -14.07 8.20
N ALA A 258 49.04 -15.28 8.14
CA ALA A 258 50.15 -15.65 9.03
C ALA A 258 51.43 -14.84 8.77
N ASN A 259 51.77 -14.64 7.49
CA ASN A 259 52.99 -13.94 7.05
C ASN A 259 52.71 -12.73 6.13
N VAL A 260 51.45 -12.49 5.79
CA VAL A 260 51.00 -11.47 4.84
C VAL A 260 50.01 -10.57 5.57
N SER A 261 50.23 -9.25 5.55
CA SER A 261 49.27 -8.31 6.15
C SER A 261 48.15 -8.01 5.16
N MET A 262 46.97 -7.71 5.68
CA MET A 262 45.84 -7.31 4.87
C MET A 262 46.15 -6.06 4.02
N GLU A 263 46.89 -5.09 4.59
CA GLU A 263 47.41 -3.90 3.90
C GLU A 263 48.22 -4.26 2.64
N SER A 264 49.06 -5.31 2.70
CA SER A 264 49.85 -5.75 1.55
C SER A 264 48.99 -6.37 0.44
N VAL A 265 47.90 -7.06 0.79
CA VAL A 265 46.99 -7.66 -0.19
C VAL A 265 46.18 -6.58 -0.91
N VAL A 266 45.67 -5.57 -0.19
CA VAL A 266 44.91 -4.46 -0.81
C VAL A 266 45.79 -3.54 -1.65
N LEU A 267 47.09 -3.43 -1.34
CA LEU A 267 48.09 -2.76 -2.18
C LEU A 267 48.37 -3.57 -3.44
N GLN A 268 48.56 -4.90 -3.31
CA GLN A 268 48.82 -5.78 -4.45
C GLN A 268 47.72 -5.74 -5.50
N ASN A 269 46.46 -5.75 -5.05
CA ASN A 269 45.29 -5.70 -5.93
C ASN A 269 44.97 -4.27 -6.43
N GLY A 270 45.72 -3.26 -5.99
CA GLY A 270 45.52 -1.86 -6.39
C GLY A 270 44.27 -1.19 -5.80
N THR A 271 43.65 -1.78 -4.76
CA THR A 271 42.54 -1.13 -4.02
C THR A 271 43.03 0.12 -3.29
N VAL A 272 44.25 0.05 -2.75
CA VAL A 272 45.00 1.20 -2.22
C VAL A 272 46.23 1.39 -3.10
N ALA A 273 46.51 2.61 -3.54
CA ALA A 273 47.59 2.89 -4.49
C ALA A 273 48.97 3.00 -3.81
N GLN A 274 49.01 3.60 -2.61
CA GLN A 274 50.22 3.80 -1.82
C GLN A 274 49.85 4.04 -0.35
N VAL A 275 50.79 3.80 0.57
CA VAL A 275 50.60 4.03 2.01
C VAL A 275 51.72 4.84 2.67
N GLU A 276 52.80 5.15 1.94
CA GLU A 276 54.02 5.73 2.51
C GLU A 276 54.09 7.26 2.44
N SER A 277 53.17 7.92 1.73
CA SER A 277 53.19 9.38 1.59
C SER A 277 51.81 10.04 1.69
N GLY A 278 51.80 11.33 2.05
CA GLY A 278 50.62 12.20 2.05
C GLY A 278 49.51 11.76 3.01
N ALA A 279 48.27 11.83 2.51
CA ALA A 279 47.06 11.49 3.27
C ALA A 279 47.08 10.06 3.81
N PHE A 280 47.54 9.12 2.98
CA PHE A 280 47.53 7.70 3.30
C PHE A 280 48.49 7.39 4.46
N ALA A 281 49.70 7.96 4.45
CA ALA A 281 50.64 7.81 5.56
C ALA A 281 50.09 8.39 6.86
N THR A 282 49.52 9.60 6.79
CA THR A 282 48.92 10.25 7.98
C THR A 282 47.76 9.44 8.53
N PHE A 283 46.86 8.96 7.65
CA PHE A 283 45.73 8.12 8.05
C PHE A 283 46.20 6.80 8.67
N ARG A 284 47.17 6.14 8.04
CA ARG A 284 47.78 4.92 8.55
C ARG A 284 48.40 5.12 9.93
N ASP A 285 49.05 6.26 10.14
CA ASP A 285 49.73 6.55 11.39
C ASP A 285 48.80 6.93 12.54
N THR A 286 47.65 7.54 12.21
CA THR A 286 46.68 8.04 13.19
C THR A 286 45.55 7.06 13.49
N ILE A 287 45.05 6.34 12.49
CA ILE A 287 43.89 5.43 12.60
C ILE A 287 44.33 3.97 12.57
N GLY A 288 45.08 3.56 11.54
CA GLY A 288 45.53 2.18 11.39
C GLY A 288 45.76 1.75 9.94
N PRO A 289 46.29 0.53 9.73
CA PRO A 289 46.61 0.01 8.41
C PRO A 289 45.37 -0.20 7.53
N PHE A 290 45.49 0.07 6.23
CA PHE A 290 44.39 -0.12 5.28
C PHE A 290 44.02 -1.61 5.14
N GLY A 291 42.75 -1.88 4.86
CA GLY A 291 42.20 -3.24 4.84
C GLY A 291 41.86 -3.82 6.23
N SER A 292 42.21 -3.13 7.31
CA SER A 292 41.91 -3.54 8.70
C SER A 292 41.28 -2.42 9.53
N VAL A 293 40.55 -1.51 8.87
CA VAL A 293 39.79 -0.45 9.55
C VAL A 293 38.31 -0.76 9.43
N ASP A 294 37.63 -0.87 10.55
CA ASP A 294 36.20 -1.06 10.61
C ASP A 294 35.50 0.28 10.38
N VAL A 295 34.45 0.27 9.57
CA VAL A 295 33.61 1.45 9.34
C VAL A 295 32.23 1.16 9.89
N LYS A 296 31.81 1.87 10.93
CA LYS A 296 30.51 1.65 11.58
C LYS A 296 29.60 2.86 11.38
N HIS A 297 28.30 2.61 11.21
CA HIS A 297 27.31 3.69 11.29
C HIS A 297 27.19 4.18 12.74
N VAL A 298 27.04 5.50 12.92
CA VAL A 298 26.68 6.09 14.21
C VAL A 298 25.19 6.44 14.17
N ALA A 299 24.43 5.95 15.16
CA ALA A 299 23.02 6.24 15.27
C ALA A 299 22.78 7.71 15.68
N VAL A 300 21.70 8.29 15.16
CA VAL A 300 21.26 9.62 15.56
C VAL A 300 20.90 9.59 17.06
N PRO A 301 21.47 10.47 17.91
CA PRO A 301 21.11 10.49 19.31
C PRO A 301 19.61 10.80 19.50
N PRO A 302 18.88 10.08 20.38
CA PRO A 302 17.44 10.28 20.57
C PRO A 302 17.05 11.70 21.00
N SER A 303 17.94 12.42 21.70
CA SER A 303 17.74 13.82 22.09
C SER A 303 17.63 14.75 20.89
N VAL A 304 18.42 14.50 19.84
CA VAL A 304 18.43 15.27 18.60
C VAL A 304 17.13 15.05 17.83
N VAL A 305 16.70 13.79 17.69
CA VAL A 305 15.41 13.45 17.06
C VAL A 305 14.25 14.12 17.80
N ARG A 306 14.23 14.06 19.15
CA ARG A 306 13.20 14.72 19.96
C ARG A 306 13.17 16.23 19.76
N PHE A 307 14.34 16.88 19.71
CA PHE A 307 14.44 18.31 19.46
C PHE A 307 13.89 18.68 18.07
N VAL A 308 14.34 17.99 17.01
CA VAL A 308 13.89 18.24 15.63
C VAL A 308 12.38 18.02 15.49
N LEU A 309 11.87 16.92 16.06
CA LEU A 309 10.42 16.63 16.07
C LEU A 309 9.62 17.71 16.80
N HIS A 310 10.09 18.15 17.97
CA HIS A 310 9.37 19.15 18.75
C HIS A 310 9.32 20.50 18.05
N VAL A 311 10.42 20.95 17.45
CA VAL A 311 10.47 22.20 16.66
C VAL A 311 9.54 22.09 15.46
N LYS A 312 9.67 21.00 14.68
CA LYS A 312 8.83 20.74 13.51
C LYS A 312 7.34 20.74 13.85
N ASP A 313 6.91 19.91 14.81
CA ASP A 313 5.49 19.78 15.18
C ASP A 313 4.90 21.09 15.69
N THR A 314 5.68 21.82 16.51
CA THR A 314 5.26 23.13 17.01
C THR A 314 5.06 24.09 15.85
N MET A 315 5.99 24.12 14.90
CA MET A 315 5.91 24.99 13.74
C MET A 315 4.73 24.64 12.83
N THR A 316 4.51 23.36 12.54
CA THR A 316 3.40 22.90 11.70
C THR A 316 2.05 23.21 12.33
N ARG A 317 1.90 23.01 13.65
CA ARG A 317 0.68 23.37 14.40
C ARG A 317 0.40 24.87 14.38
N LEU A 318 1.41 25.72 14.29
CA LEU A 318 1.21 27.16 14.16
C LEU A 318 0.80 27.54 12.75
N ARG A 319 1.47 26.93 11.78
CA ARG A 319 1.20 27.15 10.36
C ARG A 319 -0.26 26.87 10.00
N THR A 320 -0.84 25.83 10.60
CA THR A 320 -2.24 25.44 10.37
C THR A 320 -3.26 26.32 11.09
N LYS A 321 -2.85 27.16 12.05
CA LYS A 321 -3.76 28.09 12.75
C LYS A 321 -4.08 29.38 11.99
N SER A 322 -3.19 29.83 11.11
CA SER A 322 -3.40 31.06 10.32
C SER A 322 -2.77 31.00 8.93
N LEU A 323 -3.53 31.45 7.93
CA LEU A 323 -3.06 31.63 6.55
C LEU A 323 -1.89 32.64 6.44
N SER A 324 -1.88 33.68 7.28
CA SER A 324 -0.79 34.68 7.29
C SER A 324 0.54 34.07 7.75
N LEU A 325 0.50 33.29 8.83
CA LEU A 325 1.67 32.57 9.35
C LEU A 325 2.19 31.56 8.34
N SER A 326 1.30 30.89 7.61
CA SER A 326 1.71 30.00 6.53
C SER A 326 2.45 30.72 5.41
N ALA A 327 2.00 31.91 5.02
CA ALA A 327 2.68 32.71 4.01
C ALA A 327 4.05 33.23 4.50
N GLU A 328 4.14 33.69 5.75
CA GLU A 328 5.40 34.13 6.36
C GLU A 328 6.40 32.98 6.51
N TYR A 329 5.92 31.80 6.92
CA TYR A 329 6.75 30.60 7.00
C TYR A 329 7.33 30.22 5.63
N SER A 330 6.48 30.16 4.60
CA SER A 330 6.93 29.84 3.24
C SER A 330 7.87 30.90 2.64
N ALA A 331 7.87 32.13 3.17
CA ALA A 331 8.78 33.19 2.76
C ALA A 331 10.12 33.17 3.51
N MET A 332 10.28 32.32 4.53
CA MET A 332 11.56 32.18 5.23
C MET A 332 12.60 31.56 4.30
N TYR A 333 13.75 32.23 4.19
CA TYR A 333 14.89 31.75 3.42
C TYR A 333 15.45 30.47 4.03
N ASP A 334 15.50 29.40 3.25
CA ASP A 334 16.20 28.15 3.57
C ASP A 334 17.63 28.22 3.01
N PRO A 335 18.66 28.50 3.83
CA PRO A 335 20.04 28.39 3.41
C PRO A 335 20.38 26.92 3.12
N SER A 336 20.36 26.56 1.83
CA SER A 336 20.54 25.20 1.33
C SER A 336 21.92 24.60 1.61
N GLU A 337 22.93 25.43 1.91
CA GLU A 337 24.29 25.00 2.17
C GLU A 337 24.98 25.88 3.20
N PHE A 338 25.68 25.25 4.14
CA PHE A 338 26.58 25.92 5.05
C PHE A 338 27.95 25.22 5.02
N CYS A 339 29.02 26.01 4.89
CA CYS A 339 30.39 25.53 4.98
C CYS A 339 30.93 25.78 6.40
N TYR A 340 31.47 24.75 7.04
CA TYR A 340 32.04 24.85 8.39
C TYR A 340 33.51 24.43 8.39
N ILE A 341 34.30 25.21 9.13
CA ILE A 341 35.73 25.02 9.32
C ILE A 341 36.00 25.18 10.82
N PRO A 342 36.71 24.25 11.48
CA PRO A 342 37.16 24.42 12.85
C PRO A 342 37.90 25.75 13.03
N ALA A 343 37.64 26.47 14.13
CA ALA A 343 38.22 27.81 14.35
C ALA A 343 39.76 27.82 14.24
N SER A 344 40.41 26.75 14.71
CA SER A 344 41.88 26.56 14.61
C SER A 344 42.41 26.46 13.18
N TRP A 345 41.58 26.06 12.21
CA TRP A 345 41.95 25.95 10.80
C TRP A 345 41.74 27.27 10.05
N PHE A 346 40.91 28.17 10.58
CA PHE A 346 40.73 29.50 10.01
C PHE A 346 41.95 30.40 10.31
N GLU A 347 42.53 30.27 11.51
CA GLU A 347 43.68 31.06 11.96
C GLU A 347 44.97 30.80 11.15
N SER A 348 45.06 29.67 10.42
CA SER A 348 46.23 29.31 9.62
C SER A 348 46.22 29.84 8.17
N GLY A 349 45.16 30.54 7.74
CA GLY A 349 45.09 31.21 6.45
C GLY A 349 44.55 30.35 5.31
N GLN A 350 43.27 30.57 4.95
CA GLN A 350 42.49 29.96 3.86
C GLN A 350 42.40 28.43 3.90
N VAL A 351 41.29 27.93 4.45
CA VAL A 351 40.93 26.51 4.47
C VAL A 351 39.60 26.32 3.77
N HIS A 352 39.50 25.26 2.96
CA HIS A 352 38.23 24.81 2.40
C HIS A 352 37.65 23.77 3.37
N GLY A 353 36.39 23.91 3.75
CA GLY A 353 35.67 22.85 4.45
C GLY A 353 35.49 21.66 3.51
N ALA A 354 36.26 20.59 3.70
CA ALA A 354 36.07 19.35 2.96
C ALA A 354 34.92 18.54 3.58
N GLY A 355 33.69 19.02 3.42
CA GLY A 355 32.52 18.17 3.42
C GLY A 355 32.51 17.40 2.11
N GLY A 356 33.29 16.33 2.05
CA GLY A 356 33.50 15.45 0.89
C GLY A 356 33.49 13.99 1.32
N LYS A 357 33.31 13.04 0.39
CA LYS A 357 33.68 11.63 0.66
C LYS A 357 35.15 11.65 1.10
N ILE A 358 35.46 11.64 2.40
CA ILE A 358 36.85 11.67 2.89
C ILE A 358 37.66 10.55 2.25
N MET A 359 36.99 9.47 1.91
CA MET A 359 37.52 8.30 1.24
C MET A 359 37.88 8.55 -0.25
N SER A 360 37.25 9.53 -0.91
CA SER A 360 37.67 10.07 -2.22
C SER A 360 38.77 11.13 -2.10
N VAL A 361 38.84 11.87 -0.99
CA VAL A 361 39.96 12.78 -0.66
C VAL A 361 41.22 11.98 -0.25
N ILE A 362 41.05 10.79 0.29
CA ILE A 362 42.13 9.80 0.39
C ILE A 362 42.48 9.28 -1.00
N ALA A 363 41.52 9.17 -1.95
CA ALA A 363 41.79 8.72 -3.34
C ALA A 363 42.48 9.75 -4.24
N LEU A 364 42.22 11.04 -4.05
CA LEU A 364 42.86 12.16 -4.73
C LEU A 364 43.81 12.79 -3.73
N ASN A 365 45.11 12.48 -3.83
CA ASN A 365 46.23 13.09 -3.10
C ASN A 365 45.80 14.27 -2.20
N MET A 366 45.95 14.16 -0.87
CA MET A 366 45.99 15.37 -0.04
C MET A 366 47.09 16.28 -0.60
N VAL A 367 46.70 17.24 -1.41
CA VAL A 367 47.53 18.37 -1.83
C VAL A 367 47.00 19.59 -1.12
N VAL A 368 47.98 20.23 -0.52
CA VAL A 368 47.99 21.37 0.40
C VAL A 368 47.66 22.68 -0.38
N PRO A 369 47.85 23.87 0.21
CA PRO A 369 47.02 25.03 -0.05
C PRO A 369 47.24 25.62 -1.45
N SER A 370 46.18 25.89 -2.22
CA SER A 370 46.31 26.88 -3.30
C SER A 370 45.01 27.67 -3.51
N VAL A 371 45.27 28.97 -3.55
CA VAL A 371 44.39 30.12 -3.63
C VAL A 371 43.77 30.21 -5.03
N ASN A 372 42.49 30.59 -5.11
CA ASN A 372 41.97 31.78 -5.80
C ASN A 372 40.55 31.52 -6.36
N THR A 373 39.51 32.07 -5.74
CA THR A 373 38.52 32.96 -6.39
C THR A 373 37.39 33.36 -5.42
N THR A 374 37.32 34.66 -5.18
CA THR A 374 36.16 35.50 -4.88
C THR A 374 34.79 34.83 -4.75
N HIS A 375 34.34 34.51 -3.54
CA HIS A 375 32.97 34.78 -3.09
C HIS A 375 32.97 34.96 -1.56
N GLU A 376 32.20 35.94 -1.13
CA GLU A 376 32.25 36.57 0.18
C GLU A 376 32.09 35.59 1.35
N GLY A 377 32.95 35.76 2.35
CA GLY A 377 33.00 34.91 3.52
C GLY A 377 31.79 35.10 4.45
N MET A 378 31.34 33.99 5.02
CA MET A 378 30.69 33.98 6.32
C MET A 378 31.30 32.85 7.15
N ALA A 379 32.37 33.21 7.86
CA ALA A 379 32.81 32.51 9.06
C ALA A 379 31.99 33.03 10.24
N LEU A 380 31.50 32.11 11.07
CA LEU A 380 31.02 32.23 12.47
C LEU A 380 30.30 30.88 12.71
N CYS A 381 30.34 30.14 13.81
CA CYS A 381 31.17 30.01 15.01
C CYS A 381 30.44 28.93 15.86
N PRO A 382 31.11 28.13 16.72
CA PRO A 382 30.42 27.17 17.60
C PRO A 382 29.32 27.80 18.49
N ASN A 383 29.43 29.09 18.81
CA ASN A 383 28.46 29.83 19.64
C ASN A 383 27.47 30.69 18.82
N VAL A 384 27.87 31.22 17.66
CA VAL A 384 27.02 32.13 16.85
C VAL A 384 26.10 31.36 15.90
N CYS A 385 26.52 30.19 15.42
CA CYS A 385 25.62 29.27 14.71
C CYS A 385 24.56 28.68 15.63
N GLN A 386 24.94 28.37 16.88
CA GLN A 386 24.00 27.93 17.90
C GLN A 386 22.97 29.02 18.20
N ALA A 387 23.41 30.28 18.29
CA ALA A 387 22.52 31.42 18.41
C ALA A 387 21.63 31.55 17.17
N LEU A 388 22.14 31.57 15.94
CA LEU A 388 21.33 31.67 14.70
C LEU A 388 20.30 30.54 14.53
N MET A 389 20.68 29.31 14.88
CA MET A 389 19.80 28.13 14.83
C MET A 389 18.65 28.20 15.82
N LEU A 390 18.90 28.75 17.01
CA LEU A 390 17.88 28.88 18.04
C LEU A 390 17.09 30.16 17.86
N ASP A 391 17.76 31.26 17.53
CA ASP A 391 17.27 32.63 17.49
C ASP A 391 16.43 32.92 16.25
N ARG A 392 16.61 32.25 15.10
CA ARG A 392 15.69 32.42 13.96
C ARG A 392 14.33 31.77 14.19
N PRO A 393 14.24 30.48 14.58
CA PRO A 393 12.98 29.91 15.03
C PRO A 393 12.43 30.65 16.25
N LEU A 394 13.27 30.99 17.25
CA LEU A 394 12.82 31.77 18.41
C LEU A 394 12.28 33.13 18.01
N SER A 395 12.93 33.86 17.09
CA SER A 395 12.51 35.21 16.69
C SER A 395 11.24 35.17 15.87
N PHE A 396 11.08 34.20 14.96
CA PHE A 396 9.80 33.94 14.31
C PHE A 396 8.70 33.68 15.35
N LEU A 397 8.96 32.82 16.33
CA LEU A 397 7.98 32.47 17.34
C LEU A 397 7.70 33.63 18.32
N LYS A 398 8.70 34.43 18.71
CA LYS A 398 8.59 35.63 19.56
C LYS A 398 7.86 36.78 18.87
N ASN A 399 8.03 36.92 17.56
CA ASN A 399 7.39 37.96 16.78
C ASN A 399 5.94 37.62 16.43
N SER A 400 5.52 36.36 16.63
CA SER A 400 4.13 35.98 16.44
C SER A 400 3.28 36.45 17.63
N SER A 401 2.37 37.39 17.39
CA SER A 401 1.44 37.98 18.38
C SER A 401 0.41 36.99 18.95
N TYR A 402 0.54 35.70 18.64
CA TYR A 402 -0.44 34.65 18.90
C TYR A 402 -0.04 33.71 20.04
N PHE A 403 1.23 33.72 20.43
CA PHE A 403 1.62 33.18 21.73
C PHE A 403 1.40 34.29 22.76
N GLY A 404 0.61 34.02 23.80
CA GLY A 404 0.81 34.75 25.05
C GLY A 404 2.25 34.50 25.53
N ASP A 405 2.76 35.34 26.42
CA ASP A 405 4.09 35.26 27.04
C ASP A 405 4.29 33.98 27.90
N ASN A 406 3.95 32.81 27.38
CA ASN A 406 4.17 31.51 28.02
C ASN A 406 5.65 31.16 27.91
N GLU A 407 6.45 31.61 28.87
CA GLU A 407 7.88 31.32 28.99
C GLU A 407 8.22 29.81 28.97
N VAL A 408 7.25 28.96 29.32
CA VAL A 408 7.42 27.50 29.49
C VAL A 408 7.85 26.79 28.20
N TRP A 409 7.33 27.18 27.03
CA TRP A 409 7.69 26.49 25.79
C TRP A 409 9.08 26.92 25.30
N PHE A 410 9.43 28.20 25.45
CA PHE A 410 10.76 28.72 25.14
C PHE A 410 11.84 28.03 25.97
N SER A 411 11.62 27.91 27.28
CA SER A 411 12.55 27.22 28.17
C SER A 411 12.68 25.74 27.82
N THR A 412 11.59 25.10 27.39
CA THR A 412 11.59 23.69 26.96
C THR A 412 12.41 23.48 25.69
N ILE A 413 12.21 24.30 24.65
CA ILE A 413 12.98 24.22 23.41
C ILE A 413 14.47 24.50 23.66
N ALA A 414 14.79 25.50 24.48
CA ALA A 414 16.17 25.83 24.83
C ALA A 414 16.87 24.68 25.59
N ALA A 415 16.18 24.04 26.54
CA ALA A 415 16.72 22.90 27.29
C ALA A 415 16.95 21.65 26.41
N LEU A 416 16.00 21.36 25.51
CA LEU A 416 16.15 20.27 24.53
C LEU A 416 17.33 20.52 23.59
N ALA A 417 17.48 21.76 23.10
CA ALA A 417 18.60 22.14 22.25
C ALA A 417 19.95 21.97 22.95
N ALA A 418 20.06 22.41 24.22
CA ALA A 418 21.28 22.26 25.00
C ALA A 418 21.67 20.78 25.18
N THR A 419 20.67 19.92 25.43
CA THR A 419 20.87 18.47 25.57
C THR A 419 21.30 17.83 24.25
N ALA A 420 20.59 18.13 23.15
CA ALA A 420 20.94 17.64 21.81
C ALA A 420 22.37 18.05 21.41
N GLN A 421 22.75 19.29 21.72
CA GLN A 421 24.08 19.79 21.42
C GLN A 421 25.17 19.10 22.25
N ALA A 422 24.91 18.82 23.54
CA ALA A 422 25.84 18.08 24.38
C ALA A 422 26.06 16.66 23.83
N ASP A 423 24.99 15.97 23.46
CA ASP A 423 25.07 14.62 22.89
C ASP A 423 25.87 14.59 21.59
N VAL A 424 25.68 15.56 20.68
CA VAL A 424 26.48 15.53 19.44
C VAL A 424 27.92 15.97 19.65
N ARG A 425 28.19 16.85 20.62
CA ARG A 425 29.57 17.12 21.05
C ARG A 425 30.25 15.85 21.56
N ASN A 426 29.53 14.98 22.28
CA ASN A 426 30.05 13.68 22.71
C ASN A 426 30.33 12.73 21.53
N VAL A 427 29.57 12.83 20.44
CA VAL A 427 29.82 12.10 19.18
C VAL A 427 31.02 12.69 18.41
N ALA A 428 31.55 13.85 18.83
CA ALA A 428 32.67 14.55 18.19
C ALA A 428 32.39 14.93 16.72
N VAL A 429 31.14 15.27 16.40
CA VAL A 429 30.70 15.71 15.07
C VAL A 429 30.23 17.16 15.11
N GLU A 430 30.38 17.88 13.98
CA GLU A 430 29.99 19.28 13.88
C GLU A 430 28.50 19.52 14.18
N VAL A 431 28.25 20.58 14.95
CA VAL A 431 26.95 20.89 15.59
C VAL A 431 25.86 21.29 14.60
N PHE A 432 26.20 21.73 13.39
CA PHE A 432 25.22 22.40 12.55
C PHE A 432 24.31 21.47 11.73
N GLN A 433 24.63 20.19 11.64
CA GLN A 433 24.03 19.29 10.65
C GLN A 433 23.06 18.27 11.27
N TYR A 434 22.52 18.58 12.45
CA TYR A 434 21.57 17.72 13.16
C TYR A 434 20.30 17.45 12.38
N GLY A 435 19.73 18.48 11.74
CA GLY A 435 18.50 18.35 10.96
C GLY A 435 18.71 17.46 9.74
N THR A 436 19.80 17.67 8.99
CA THR A 436 20.12 16.87 7.79
C THR A 436 20.55 15.45 8.13
N TRP A 437 21.17 15.23 9.30
CA TRP A 437 21.40 13.89 9.84
C TRP A 437 20.08 13.22 10.25
N CYS A 438 19.19 13.91 10.96
CA CYS A 438 17.87 13.36 11.34
C CYS A 438 16.95 13.08 10.14
N LEU A 439 17.10 13.82 9.05
CA LEU A 439 16.27 13.66 7.85
C LEU A 439 16.86 12.66 6.84
N ALA A 440 17.90 11.91 7.22
CA ALA A 440 18.58 10.95 6.35
C ALA A 440 19.13 11.54 5.04
N GLN A 441 19.50 12.82 5.06
CA GLN A 441 20.23 13.50 3.97
C GLN A 441 21.74 13.38 4.16
N ARG A 442 22.17 13.18 5.42
CA ARG A 442 23.56 12.86 5.81
C ARG A 442 23.57 11.72 6.82
N GLU A 443 24.72 11.07 6.94
CA GLU A 443 24.96 10.02 7.91
C GLU A 443 26.33 10.23 8.58
N VAL A 444 26.46 9.74 9.81
CA VAL A 444 27.72 9.75 10.54
C VAL A 444 28.31 8.36 10.52
N ILE A 445 29.59 8.28 10.18
CA ILE A 445 30.39 7.06 10.19
C ILE A 445 31.50 7.18 11.23
N SER A 446 31.84 6.06 11.86
CA SER A 446 32.96 5.91 12.77
C SER A 446 34.00 5.02 12.11
N LEU A 447 35.20 5.55 11.87
CA LEU A 447 36.35 4.80 11.41
C LEU A 447 37.12 4.31 12.63
N GLN A 448 37.16 3.00 12.83
CA GLN A 448 37.76 2.35 13.98
C GLN A 448 38.94 1.50 13.51
N GLY A 449 40.16 1.97 13.75
CA GLY A 449 41.39 1.24 13.46
C GLY A 449 42.18 0.93 14.72
N ASP A 450 43.26 0.17 14.56
CA ASP A 450 44.10 -0.30 15.66
C ASP A 450 44.76 0.82 16.49
N ARG A 451 45.01 1.98 15.88
CA ARG A 451 45.73 3.12 16.51
C ARG A 451 44.79 4.20 17.01
N GLY A 452 43.60 4.34 16.42
CA GLY A 452 42.71 5.44 16.72
C GLY A 452 41.33 5.29 16.10
N THR A 453 40.42 6.16 16.56
CA THR A 453 39.04 6.23 16.08
C THR A 453 38.69 7.66 15.71
N ILE A 454 37.99 7.85 14.60
CA ILE A 454 37.48 9.16 14.17
C ILE A 454 36.05 9.05 13.66
N ASN A 455 35.19 9.98 14.10
CA ASN A 455 33.82 10.10 13.62
C ASN A 455 33.74 11.17 12.55
N LEU A 456 33.06 10.88 11.44
CA LEU A 456 32.97 11.73 10.27
C LEU A 456 31.53 11.81 9.80
N LEU A 457 31.13 13.00 9.35
CA LEU A 457 29.83 13.25 8.75
C LEU A 457 29.96 13.26 7.24
N THR A 458 29.06 12.55 6.54
CA THR A 458 29.09 12.47 5.08
C THR A 458 28.63 13.76 4.41
N THR A 459 28.91 13.87 3.11
CA THR A 459 28.33 14.92 2.26
C THR A 459 26.82 14.82 2.19
N ASN A 460 26.17 15.94 1.88
CA ASN A 460 24.75 15.91 1.57
C ASN A 460 24.52 14.94 0.40
N SER A 461 23.66 13.96 0.62
CA SER A 461 23.26 13.03 -0.43
C SER A 461 21.95 13.55 -1.01
N PRO A 462 21.89 13.80 -2.33
CA PRO A 462 20.66 14.29 -2.94
C PRO A 462 19.57 13.24 -2.78
N ASP A 463 18.35 13.71 -2.57
CA ASP A 463 17.19 12.84 -2.53
C ASP A 463 17.03 12.07 -3.86
N VAL A 464 16.41 10.89 -3.75
CA VAL A 464 16.09 10.05 -4.90
C VAL A 464 14.63 10.26 -5.27
N ASP A 465 14.37 10.55 -6.53
CA ASP A 465 13.01 10.71 -7.04
C ASP A 465 12.46 9.40 -7.59
N SER A 466 11.19 9.11 -7.28
CA SER A 466 10.41 8.03 -7.87
C SER A 466 9.14 8.57 -8.49
N LEU A 467 8.82 8.16 -9.72
CA LEU A 467 7.62 8.60 -10.42
C LEU A 467 6.39 7.86 -9.92
N VAL A 468 5.33 8.60 -9.58
CA VAL A 468 4.05 8.00 -9.24
C VAL A 468 3.39 7.42 -10.49
N LYS A 469 2.87 6.19 -10.38
CA LYS A 469 2.15 5.49 -11.45
C LYS A 469 0.63 5.65 -11.30
N PRO A 470 -0.05 6.44 -12.16
CA PRO A 470 -1.50 6.66 -12.02
C PRO A 470 -2.36 5.42 -12.28
N LEU A 471 -1.83 4.44 -13.02
CA LEU A 471 -2.52 3.17 -13.31
C LEU A 471 -2.66 2.26 -12.07
N GLU A 472 -2.01 2.59 -10.95
CA GLU A 472 -2.21 1.87 -9.68
C GLU A 472 -3.58 2.15 -9.05
N VAL A 473 -4.30 3.21 -9.47
CA VAL A 473 -5.63 3.54 -8.92
C VAL A 473 -6.73 2.78 -9.67
N PRO A 474 -7.35 1.74 -9.08
CA PRO A 474 -8.45 1.01 -9.68
C PRO A 474 -9.73 1.84 -9.70
N VAL A 475 -10.47 1.78 -10.82
CA VAL A 475 -11.74 2.52 -11.03
C VAL A 475 -12.87 1.66 -11.58
N ASN A 476 -12.63 0.36 -11.76
CA ASN A 476 -13.52 -0.52 -12.53
C ASN A 476 -14.80 -0.81 -11.75
N VAL A 477 -14.69 -1.35 -10.54
CA VAL A 477 -15.84 -1.80 -9.73
C VAL A 477 -16.73 -0.61 -9.36
N ALA A 478 -16.13 0.50 -8.93
CA ALA A 478 -16.83 1.71 -8.58
C ALA A 478 -17.60 2.28 -9.78
N SER A 479 -17.02 2.26 -10.98
CA SER A 479 -17.70 2.71 -12.20
C SER A 479 -18.95 1.87 -12.50
N TYR A 480 -18.88 0.54 -12.41
CA TYR A 480 -20.05 -0.34 -12.63
C TYR A 480 -21.17 -0.07 -11.62
N ILE A 481 -20.83 0.03 -10.33
CA ILE A 481 -21.82 0.31 -9.27
C ILE A 481 -22.44 1.70 -9.47
N ARG A 482 -21.65 2.69 -9.90
CA ARG A 482 -22.14 4.04 -10.18
C ARG A 482 -23.08 4.06 -11.38
N TYR A 483 -22.76 3.37 -12.48
CA TYR A 483 -23.66 3.24 -13.64
C TYR A 483 -24.97 2.54 -13.26
N ALA A 484 -24.91 1.50 -12.43
CA ALA A 484 -26.11 0.86 -11.90
C ALA A 484 -26.95 1.85 -11.07
N CYS A 485 -26.33 2.63 -10.18
CA CYS A 485 -27.02 3.64 -9.37
C CYS A 485 -27.64 4.77 -10.23
N LEU A 486 -26.96 5.18 -11.30
CA LEU A 486 -27.43 6.17 -12.26
C LEU A 486 -28.65 5.66 -13.04
N TYR A 487 -28.56 4.45 -13.57
CA TYR A 487 -29.69 3.78 -14.23
C TYR A 487 -30.90 3.70 -13.30
N MET A 488 -30.72 3.18 -12.08
CA MET A 488 -31.77 3.09 -11.05
C MET A 488 -32.46 4.42 -10.77
N THR A 489 -31.67 5.48 -10.62
CA THR A 489 -32.19 6.82 -10.32
C THR A 489 -32.92 7.40 -11.53
N SER A 490 -32.40 7.21 -12.75
CA SER A 490 -33.06 7.66 -13.97
C SER A 490 -34.40 6.96 -14.20
N ALA A 491 -34.50 5.66 -13.93
CA ALA A 491 -35.75 4.90 -14.01
C ALA A 491 -36.79 5.41 -13.00
N ILE A 492 -36.40 5.62 -11.74
CA ILE A 492 -37.31 6.15 -10.70
C ILE A 492 -37.77 7.57 -11.03
N ILE A 493 -36.88 8.43 -11.53
CA ILE A 493 -37.23 9.80 -11.96
C ILE A 493 -38.19 9.76 -13.15
N CYS A 494 -37.94 8.89 -14.14
CA CYS A 494 -38.81 8.73 -15.29
C CYS A 494 -40.22 8.29 -14.88
N VAL A 495 -40.34 7.26 -14.03
CA VAL A 495 -41.64 6.80 -13.52
C VAL A 495 -42.33 7.90 -12.70
N ALA A 496 -41.59 8.60 -11.83
CA ALA A 496 -42.15 9.71 -11.06
C ALA A 496 -42.64 10.86 -11.97
N PHE A 497 -41.92 11.16 -13.06
CA PHE A 497 -42.33 12.16 -14.03
C PHE A 497 -43.60 11.76 -14.76
N LEU A 498 -43.66 10.52 -15.29
CA LEU A 498 -44.85 10.00 -15.97
C LEU A 498 -46.08 9.97 -15.05
N SER A 499 -45.91 9.55 -13.79
CA SER A 499 -47.00 9.56 -12.79
C SER A 499 -47.45 10.98 -12.44
N THR A 500 -46.54 11.96 -12.42
CA THR A 500 -46.89 13.37 -12.21
C THR A 500 -47.66 13.94 -13.41
N LEU A 501 -47.25 13.63 -14.64
CA LEU A 501 -48.00 14.02 -15.85
C LEU A 501 -49.40 13.42 -15.87
N TYR A 502 -49.53 12.15 -15.49
CA TYR A 502 -50.83 11.47 -15.37
C TYR A 502 -51.73 12.13 -14.32
N LEU A 503 -51.16 12.52 -13.17
CA LEU A 503 -51.88 13.28 -12.13
C LEU A 503 -52.41 14.62 -12.67
N LEU A 504 -51.57 15.36 -13.41
CA LEU A 504 -51.93 16.64 -14.02
C LEU A 504 -53.00 16.48 -15.09
N ALA A 505 -52.88 15.45 -15.94
CA ALA A 505 -53.87 15.14 -16.98
C ALA A 505 -55.26 14.83 -16.38
N ASN A 506 -55.28 14.17 -15.21
CA ASN A 506 -56.50 13.83 -14.49
C ASN A 506 -56.92 14.88 -13.44
N ARG A 507 -56.38 16.11 -13.50
CA ARG A 507 -56.73 17.23 -12.60
C ARG A 507 -56.66 16.89 -11.10
N GLY A 508 -55.82 15.94 -10.70
CA GLY A 508 -55.67 15.52 -9.31
C GLY A 508 -56.72 14.53 -8.78
N TYR A 509 -57.60 13.97 -9.63
CA TYR A 509 -58.55 12.91 -9.24
C TYR A 509 -57.86 11.53 -9.09
N VAL A 510 -56.89 11.42 -8.18
CA VAL A 510 -56.17 10.19 -7.87
C VAL A 510 -55.92 10.12 -6.36
N GLU A 511 -56.07 8.94 -5.75
CA GLU A 511 -55.73 8.71 -4.34
C GLU A 511 -54.23 8.97 -4.09
N GLY A 512 -53.92 10.01 -3.31
CA GLY A 512 -52.54 10.40 -3.01
C GLY A 512 -51.72 9.34 -2.25
N LEU A 513 -52.38 8.40 -1.55
CA LEU A 513 -51.70 7.30 -0.85
C LEU A 513 -50.99 6.35 -1.82
N ASN A 514 -51.54 6.14 -3.03
CA ASN A 514 -50.91 5.32 -4.06
C ASN A 514 -49.56 5.89 -4.53
N MET A 515 -49.34 7.20 -4.34
CA MET A 515 -48.06 7.85 -4.66
C MET A 515 -46.94 7.54 -3.65
N LEU A 516 -47.28 7.00 -2.46
CA LEU A 516 -46.29 6.50 -1.49
C LEU A 516 -45.77 5.10 -1.88
N GLU A 517 -46.56 4.33 -2.64
CA GLU A 517 -46.16 2.99 -3.11
C GLU A 517 -45.30 3.04 -4.38
N LEU A 518 -45.22 4.20 -5.04
CA LEU A 518 -44.50 4.38 -6.30
C LEU A 518 -43.04 3.90 -6.23
N ASN A 519 -42.34 4.14 -5.12
CA ASN A 519 -40.96 3.65 -4.94
C ASN A 519 -40.87 2.13 -4.87
N ARG A 520 -41.84 1.47 -4.24
CA ARG A 520 -41.87 0.00 -4.10
C ARG A 520 -42.19 -0.64 -5.44
N VAL A 521 -43.18 -0.11 -6.15
CA VAL A 521 -43.61 -0.63 -7.46
C VAL A 521 -42.58 -0.32 -8.54
N ALA A 522 -42.13 0.93 -8.66
CA ALA A 522 -41.13 1.32 -9.65
C ALA A 522 -39.81 0.59 -9.44
N GLY A 523 -39.33 0.52 -8.18
CA GLY A 523 -38.07 -0.16 -7.87
C GLY A 523 -38.08 -1.65 -8.22
N VAL A 524 -39.12 -2.38 -7.81
CA VAL A 524 -39.21 -3.84 -8.02
C VAL A 524 -39.45 -4.20 -9.49
N VAL A 525 -40.35 -3.48 -10.16
CA VAL A 525 -40.81 -3.84 -11.52
C VAL A 525 -39.87 -3.33 -12.59
N TRP A 526 -39.45 -2.07 -12.50
CA TRP A 526 -38.70 -1.42 -13.58
C TRP A 526 -37.20 -1.59 -13.46
N VAL A 527 -36.71 -1.95 -12.27
CA VAL A 527 -35.27 -2.01 -12.03
C VAL A 527 -34.79 -3.36 -11.52
N GLY A 528 -35.63 -4.07 -10.75
CA GLY A 528 -35.34 -5.42 -10.31
C GLY A 528 -34.58 -5.46 -8.97
N HIS A 529 -34.76 -6.59 -8.27
CA HIS A 529 -34.30 -6.76 -6.89
C HIS A 529 -32.77 -6.72 -6.76
N THR A 530 -32.05 -7.28 -7.73
CA THR A 530 -30.58 -7.35 -7.70
C THR A 530 -29.94 -5.96 -7.74
N LEU A 531 -30.41 -5.07 -8.61
CA LEU A 531 -29.85 -3.72 -8.72
C LEU A 531 -30.23 -2.85 -7.51
N LEU A 532 -31.43 -3.05 -6.95
CA LEU A 532 -31.82 -2.43 -5.68
C LEU A 532 -30.94 -2.89 -4.51
N PHE A 533 -30.60 -4.18 -4.46
CA PHE A 533 -29.71 -4.73 -3.46
C PHE A 533 -28.30 -4.12 -3.58
N VAL A 534 -27.75 -4.04 -4.80
CA VAL A 534 -26.45 -3.38 -5.05
C VAL A 534 -26.49 -1.91 -4.62
N ARG A 535 -27.58 -1.19 -4.91
CA ARG A 535 -27.76 0.20 -4.45
C ARG A 535 -27.80 0.31 -2.92
N GLY A 536 -28.45 -0.64 -2.24
CA GLY A 536 -28.49 -0.71 -0.79
C GLY A 536 -27.11 -0.96 -0.18
N LEU A 537 -26.37 -1.95 -0.69
CA LEU A 537 -25.00 -2.21 -0.27
C LEU A 537 -24.08 -1.00 -0.48
N ALA A 538 -24.23 -0.32 -1.62
CA ALA A 538 -23.48 0.89 -1.93
C ALA A 538 -23.74 2.03 -0.93
N ALA A 539 -24.98 2.20 -0.48
CA ALA A 539 -25.31 3.14 0.58
C ALA A 539 -24.69 2.72 1.93
N ILE A 540 -24.85 1.47 2.35
CA ILE A 540 -24.31 0.95 3.62
C ILE A 540 -22.79 1.14 3.67
N SER A 541 -22.09 0.84 2.59
CA SER A 541 -20.64 1.02 2.51
C SER A 541 -20.20 2.48 2.61
N LEU A 542 -20.97 3.44 2.07
CA LEU A 542 -20.72 4.87 2.28
C LEU A 542 -20.95 5.33 3.72
N LEU A 543 -21.93 4.73 4.42
CA LEU A 543 -22.16 4.98 5.85
C LEU A 543 -21.14 4.28 6.76
N SER A 544 -20.39 3.30 6.23
CA SER A 544 -19.38 2.54 6.97
C SER A 544 -18.00 3.20 6.98
N THR A 545 -17.91 4.46 6.57
CA THR A 545 -16.63 5.20 6.53
C THR A 545 -16.02 5.35 7.92
N GLN A 546 -14.68 5.45 7.97
CA GLN A 546 -13.91 5.63 9.19
C GLN A 546 -12.92 6.78 9.06
N VAL A 547 -12.35 7.21 10.19
CA VAL A 547 -11.26 8.21 10.22
C VAL A 547 -10.04 7.59 9.56
N LEU A 548 -9.39 8.35 8.68
CA LEU A 548 -8.24 7.90 7.91
C LEU A 548 -7.04 7.75 8.85
N THR A 549 -6.79 6.52 9.31
CA THR A 549 -5.61 6.18 10.10
C THR A 549 -4.73 5.21 9.34
N LEU A 550 -3.43 5.53 9.23
CA LEU A 550 -2.42 4.59 8.76
C LEU A 550 -2.03 3.69 9.93
N THR A 551 -2.47 2.43 9.92
CA THR A 551 -2.03 1.43 10.88
C THR A 551 -0.77 0.75 10.37
N PRO A 552 0.37 0.84 11.08
CA PRO A 552 1.58 0.15 10.66
C PRO A 552 1.38 -1.37 10.74
N VAL A 553 1.83 -2.06 9.70
CA VAL A 553 1.96 -3.53 9.67
C VAL A 553 3.47 -3.75 9.74
N GLY A 554 3.96 -4.40 10.80
CA GLY A 554 5.36 -4.32 11.26
C GLY A 554 6.47 -4.27 10.20
N TYR A 555 7.51 -3.48 10.49
CA TYR A 555 8.70 -3.29 9.64
C TYR A 555 9.66 -4.48 9.70
N HIS A 556 10.11 -4.96 8.54
CA HIS A 556 11.24 -5.89 8.42
C HIS A 556 12.11 -5.51 7.21
N LEU A 557 13.16 -4.69 7.41
CA LEU A 557 13.99 -4.13 6.33
C LEU A 557 15.43 -4.65 6.26
N LEU A 558 15.65 -5.90 6.66
CA LEU A 558 16.96 -6.55 6.50
C LEU A 558 16.98 -7.37 5.20
N PHE A 559 17.74 -6.87 4.22
CA PHE A 559 18.17 -7.55 3.00
C PHE A 559 17.12 -7.73 1.87
N ASP A 560 16.53 -6.62 1.39
CA ASP A 560 15.79 -6.51 0.12
C ASP A 560 14.39 -7.20 0.08
N ILE A 561 13.51 -6.93 1.05
CA ILE A 561 12.12 -7.44 1.07
C ILE A 561 11.12 -6.32 0.70
N ALA A 562 10.18 -6.61 -0.20
CA ALA A 562 9.04 -5.74 -0.49
C ALA A 562 8.14 -5.64 0.76
N LEU A 563 8.01 -4.43 1.30
CA LEU A 563 7.32 -4.22 2.57
C LEU A 563 5.91 -3.66 2.34
N VAL A 564 4.91 -4.29 2.98
CA VAL A 564 3.64 -3.61 3.25
C VAL A 564 3.81 -2.87 4.57
N VAL A 565 4.01 -1.58 4.46
CA VAL A 565 4.26 -0.65 5.56
C VAL A 565 3.07 -0.56 6.52
N GLY A 566 1.86 -0.59 5.98
CA GLY A 566 0.67 -0.26 6.74
C GLY A 566 -0.60 -0.32 5.90
N THR A 567 -1.73 -0.24 6.60
CA THR A 567 -3.05 -0.20 5.97
C THR A 567 -3.77 1.10 6.32
N ILE A 568 -4.25 1.82 5.31
CA ILE A 568 -5.18 2.93 5.45
C ILE A 568 -6.57 2.39 5.16
N ALA A 569 -7.39 2.30 6.20
CA ALA A 569 -8.73 1.78 6.04
C ALA A 569 -9.72 2.94 5.84
N ILE A 570 -10.45 2.93 4.71
CA ILE A 570 -11.45 3.96 4.34
C ILE A 570 -12.80 3.69 5.00
N GLY A 571 -13.15 2.42 5.17
CA GLY A 571 -14.36 2.00 5.85
C GLY A 571 -14.16 0.75 6.70
N SER A 572 -14.95 0.64 7.77
CA SER A 572 -14.84 -0.44 8.75
C SER A 572 -15.73 -1.62 8.36
N PHE A 573 -15.13 -2.80 8.21
CA PHE A 573 -15.89 -4.02 7.94
C PHE A 573 -16.89 -4.33 9.08
N GLY A 574 -16.49 -4.13 10.34
CA GLY A 574 -17.37 -4.34 11.49
C GLY A 574 -18.58 -3.39 11.52
N ARG A 575 -18.41 -2.11 11.14
CA ARG A 575 -19.55 -1.18 10.98
C ARG A 575 -20.47 -1.60 9.84
N PHE A 576 -19.90 -2.10 8.75
CA PHE A 576 -20.65 -2.56 7.59
C PHE A 576 -21.55 -3.74 7.95
N GLU A 577 -21.01 -4.76 8.63
CA GLU A 577 -21.81 -5.88 9.14
C GLU A 577 -22.86 -5.45 10.16
N THR A 578 -22.51 -4.53 11.06
CA THR A 578 -23.45 -3.99 12.06
C THR A 578 -24.64 -3.30 11.37
N LEU A 579 -24.40 -2.49 10.34
CA LEU A 579 -25.45 -1.81 9.59
C LEU A 579 -26.35 -2.82 8.85
N ILE A 580 -25.78 -3.87 8.26
CA ILE A 580 -26.57 -4.97 7.67
C ILE A 580 -27.43 -5.62 8.75
N GLY A 581 -26.86 -5.91 9.93
CA GLY A 581 -27.57 -6.48 11.06
C GLY A 581 -28.73 -5.60 11.54
N VAL A 582 -28.54 -4.28 11.59
CA VAL A 582 -29.60 -3.31 11.92
C VAL A 582 -30.70 -3.34 10.86
N CYS A 583 -30.36 -3.36 9.57
CA CYS A 583 -31.35 -3.48 8.50
C CYS A 583 -32.17 -4.77 8.62
N VAL A 584 -31.52 -5.93 8.77
CA VAL A 584 -32.21 -7.23 8.91
C VAL A 584 -33.09 -7.25 10.16
N ARG A 585 -32.59 -6.75 11.29
CA ARG A 585 -33.37 -6.66 12.54
C ARG A 585 -34.59 -5.76 12.39
N SER A 586 -34.46 -4.61 11.72
CA SER A 586 -35.58 -3.69 11.48
C SER A 586 -36.67 -4.32 10.62
N ILE A 587 -36.28 -5.12 9.62
CA ILE A 587 -37.22 -5.87 8.76
C ILE A 587 -37.94 -6.93 9.60
N PHE A 588 -37.21 -7.68 10.42
CA PHE A 588 -37.80 -8.70 11.29
C PHE A 588 -38.76 -8.10 12.33
N ILE A 589 -38.39 -6.99 12.98
CA ILE A 589 -39.25 -6.30 13.94
C ILE A 589 -40.52 -5.79 13.24
N SER A 590 -40.39 -5.21 12.04
CA SER A 590 -41.54 -4.73 11.27
C SER A 590 -42.48 -5.89 10.89
N TYR A 591 -41.91 -7.01 10.44
CA TYR A 591 -42.67 -8.23 10.12
C TYR A 591 -43.37 -8.80 11.36
N ALA A 592 -42.66 -8.90 12.48
CA ALA A 592 -43.21 -9.40 13.74
C ALA A 592 -44.31 -8.48 14.26
N TYR A 593 -44.14 -7.16 14.19
CA TYR A 593 -45.15 -6.18 14.56
C TYR A 593 -46.42 -6.34 13.72
N GLU A 594 -46.30 -6.45 12.39
CA GLU A 594 -47.45 -6.70 11.52
C GLU A 594 -48.12 -8.04 11.80
N ARG A 595 -47.35 -9.09 12.09
CA ARG A 595 -47.89 -10.42 12.43
C ARG A 595 -48.60 -10.43 13.79
N LEU A 596 -48.12 -9.66 14.76
CA LEU A 596 -48.73 -9.49 16.08
C LEU A 596 -49.98 -8.61 16.03
N ARG A 597 -49.98 -7.56 15.20
CA ARG A 597 -51.14 -6.68 14.99
C ARG A 597 -52.28 -7.41 14.26
N HIS A 598 -51.94 -8.35 13.40
CA HIS A 598 -52.90 -9.11 12.59
C HIS A 598 -52.73 -10.64 12.76
N PRO A 599 -53.02 -11.21 13.94
CA PRO A 599 -52.78 -12.61 14.26
C PRO A 599 -53.68 -13.58 13.48
N HIS A 600 -54.83 -13.11 12.99
CA HIS A 600 -55.79 -13.89 12.19
C HIS A 600 -55.63 -13.75 10.68
N LEU A 601 -54.54 -13.15 10.18
CA LEU A 601 -54.17 -13.28 8.78
C LEU A 601 -53.76 -14.74 8.51
N GLY A 602 -54.76 -15.58 8.25
CA GLY A 602 -54.56 -16.90 7.69
C GLY A 602 -53.72 -16.80 6.43
N ALA A 603 -52.88 -17.80 6.16
CA ALA A 603 -52.23 -17.91 4.86
C ALA A 603 -53.35 -17.90 3.81
N GLN A 604 -53.52 -16.77 3.12
CA GLN A 604 -54.50 -16.66 2.05
C GLN A 604 -54.15 -17.77 1.07
N GLY A 605 -55.06 -18.73 0.87
CA GLY A 605 -54.86 -19.85 -0.06
C GLY A 605 -54.37 -19.27 -1.38
N GLN A 606 -53.14 -19.63 -1.75
CA GLN A 606 -52.43 -18.97 -2.83
C GLN A 606 -53.16 -19.18 -4.16
N THR A 607 -53.78 -18.11 -4.68
CA THR A 607 -54.03 -18.00 -6.12
C THR A 607 -52.77 -17.45 -6.77
N SER A 608 -52.02 -18.35 -7.41
CA SER A 608 -50.85 -18.14 -8.27
C SER A 608 -49.51 -17.81 -7.59
N TYR A 609 -48.63 -18.82 -7.54
CA TYR A 609 -47.20 -18.71 -7.21
C TYR A 609 -46.35 -18.08 -8.34
N PHE A 610 -46.95 -17.66 -9.46
CA PHE A 610 -46.23 -17.19 -10.67
C PHE A 610 -46.58 -15.77 -11.11
N LEU A 611 -47.30 -15.01 -10.28
CA LEU A 611 -47.54 -13.60 -10.56
C LEU A 611 -46.60 -12.75 -9.70
N SER A 612 -45.84 -11.88 -10.36
CA SER A 612 -45.05 -10.85 -9.67
C SER A 612 -45.99 -9.99 -8.81
N ALA A 613 -45.51 -9.49 -7.68
CA ALA A 613 -46.31 -8.68 -6.75
C ALA A 613 -47.01 -7.47 -7.42
N SER A 614 -46.51 -7.02 -8.57
CA SER A 614 -47.11 -6.01 -9.44
C SER A 614 -48.41 -6.42 -10.13
N ALA A 615 -48.67 -7.72 -10.34
CA ALA A 615 -49.89 -8.18 -10.99
C ALA A 615 -51.16 -7.81 -10.21
N LYS A 616 -51.07 -7.66 -8.88
CA LYS A 616 -52.16 -7.20 -8.01
C LYS A 616 -52.64 -5.77 -8.33
N TYR A 617 -51.76 -4.94 -8.89
CA TYR A 617 -52.02 -3.52 -9.19
C TYR A 617 -52.20 -3.24 -10.68
N VAL A 618 -51.82 -4.19 -11.54
CA VAL A 618 -51.91 -4.06 -13.00
C VAL A 618 -53.21 -4.64 -13.56
N PHE A 619 -53.85 -5.56 -12.82
CA PHE A 619 -55.09 -6.19 -13.24
C PHE A 619 -56.21 -5.93 -12.24
N GLU A 620 -57.31 -5.35 -12.73
CA GLU A 620 -58.52 -5.15 -11.93
C GLU A 620 -59.30 -6.48 -11.87
N PRO A 621 -59.61 -7.03 -10.68
CA PRO A 621 -60.21 -8.37 -10.55
C PRO A 621 -61.71 -8.41 -10.92
N LYS A 622 -62.25 -7.35 -11.50
CA LYS A 622 -63.63 -7.29 -11.95
C LYS A 622 -63.67 -7.74 -13.41
N HIS A 623 -64.36 -8.87 -13.64
CA HIS A 623 -64.76 -9.43 -14.95
C HIS A 623 -63.79 -10.44 -15.57
N TRP A 624 -63.54 -11.55 -14.85
CA TRP A 624 -63.05 -12.78 -15.48
C TRP A 624 -64.04 -13.93 -15.28
N THR A 625 -65.29 -13.68 -15.66
CA THR A 625 -66.24 -14.72 -16.04
C THR A 625 -67.05 -14.14 -17.19
N GLU A 626 -66.74 -14.53 -18.42
CA GLU A 626 -67.71 -14.83 -19.48
C GLU A 626 -67.03 -15.18 -20.82
N ASP A 627 -67.39 -16.35 -21.33
CA ASP A 627 -67.51 -16.79 -22.72
C ASP A 627 -66.52 -16.33 -23.81
N LYS A 628 -65.72 -17.32 -24.24
CA LYS A 628 -65.32 -17.60 -25.64
C LYS A 628 -64.43 -16.57 -26.38
N VAL A 629 -63.44 -15.95 -25.74
CA VAL A 629 -62.27 -15.41 -26.48
C VAL A 629 -60.95 -15.84 -25.84
N GLN A 630 -60.22 -16.67 -26.57
CA GLN A 630 -58.99 -17.32 -26.15
C GLN A 630 -57.79 -16.40 -26.40
N GLY A 631 -57.48 -15.54 -25.42
CA GLY A 631 -56.19 -14.84 -25.36
C GLY A 631 -55.05 -15.87 -25.29
N HIS A 632 -54.14 -15.80 -26.26
CA HIS A 632 -52.99 -16.70 -26.36
C HIS A 632 -52.03 -16.46 -25.19
N ILE A 633 -52.13 -17.29 -24.15
CA ILE A 633 -51.12 -17.43 -23.10
C ILE A 633 -50.11 -18.47 -23.57
N MET A 634 -48.84 -18.06 -23.62
CA MET A 634 -47.70 -18.85 -24.06
C MET A 634 -47.21 -19.80 -22.95
N HIS A 635 -48.10 -20.66 -22.44
CA HIS A 635 -47.84 -21.99 -21.87
C HIS A 635 -49.15 -22.57 -21.31
N SER A 636 -49.39 -23.87 -21.50
CA SER A 636 -50.55 -24.55 -20.93
C SER A 636 -50.40 -24.69 -19.41
N SER A 637 -51.38 -24.21 -18.63
CA SER A 637 -51.49 -24.58 -17.21
C SER A 637 -51.77 -26.08 -17.08
N LEU A 638 -51.18 -26.75 -16.08
CA LEU A 638 -51.46 -28.15 -15.72
C LEU A 638 -52.92 -28.36 -15.23
N ASP A 639 -53.67 -27.27 -15.04
CA ASP A 639 -55.08 -27.31 -14.60
C ASP A 639 -56.05 -27.56 -15.76
N LYS A 640 -55.59 -27.49 -17.01
CA LYS A 640 -56.38 -27.88 -18.18
C LYS A 640 -56.28 -29.39 -18.38
N PRO A 641 -57.37 -30.09 -18.74
CA PRO A 641 -57.29 -31.50 -19.08
C PRO A 641 -56.41 -31.67 -20.32
N HIS A 642 -55.35 -32.48 -20.19
CA HIS A 642 -54.42 -32.79 -21.28
C HIS A 642 -54.64 -34.24 -21.71
N PRO A 643 -55.47 -34.50 -22.74
CA PRO A 643 -55.96 -35.85 -23.03
C PRO A 643 -54.86 -36.91 -23.19
N GLU A 644 -53.69 -36.50 -23.68
CA GLU A 644 -52.54 -37.38 -23.94
C GLU A 644 -51.47 -37.35 -22.83
N CYS A 645 -51.43 -36.29 -22.00
CA CYS A 645 -50.39 -36.06 -21.00
C CYS A 645 -50.90 -36.10 -19.54
N GLN A 646 -52.19 -36.37 -19.32
CA GLN A 646 -52.82 -36.31 -18.00
C GLN A 646 -52.19 -37.29 -16.99
N ALA A 647 -51.80 -38.48 -17.44
CA ALA A 647 -51.16 -39.48 -16.59
C ALA A 647 -49.85 -38.97 -15.96
N LEU A 648 -48.99 -38.30 -16.75
CA LEU A 648 -47.73 -37.71 -16.29
C LEU A 648 -47.96 -36.49 -15.38
N VAL A 649 -49.05 -35.74 -15.60
CA VAL A 649 -49.45 -34.63 -14.73
C VAL A 649 -49.85 -35.14 -13.34
N ASP A 650 -50.63 -36.21 -13.29
CA ASP A 650 -51.11 -36.79 -12.04
C ASP A 650 -49.97 -37.51 -11.28
N GLU A 651 -49.05 -38.16 -12.00
CA GLU A 651 -47.82 -38.74 -11.45
C GLU A 651 -46.90 -37.69 -10.83
N LEU A 652 -46.71 -36.54 -11.50
CA LEU A 652 -45.92 -35.44 -10.95
C LEU A 652 -46.57 -34.82 -9.71
N ARG A 653 -47.90 -34.72 -9.69
CA ARG A 653 -48.65 -34.26 -8.51
C ARG A 653 -48.48 -35.20 -7.32
N LEU A 654 -48.49 -36.51 -7.56
CA LEU A 654 -48.25 -37.51 -6.53
C LEU A 654 -46.82 -37.39 -5.95
N CYS A 655 -45.80 -37.30 -6.81
CA CYS A 655 -44.41 -37.12 -6.39
C CYS A 655 -44.20 -35.84 -5.56
N HIS A 656 -44.84 -34.74 -5.94
CA HIS A 656 -44.78 -33.49 -5.17
C HIS A 656 -45.53 -33.53 -3.83
N ALA A 657 -46.53 -34.40 -3.69
CA ALA A 657 -47.27 -34.61 -2.45
C ALA A 657 -46.45 -35.45 -1.45
N GLU A 658 -45.74 -36.47 -1.94
CA GLU A 658 -44.90 -37.36 -1.12
C GLU A 658 -43.56 -36.72 -0.74
N HIS A 659 -43.09 -35.72 -1.50
CA HIS A 659 -41.79 -35.07 -1.30
C HIS A 659 -41.87 -33.53 -1.17
N PRO A 660 -42.40 -32.99 -0.05
CA PRO A 660 -42.65 -31.55 0.09
C PRO A 660 -41.39 -30.68 0.05
N TYR A 661 -40.27 -31.18 0.56
CA TYR A 661 -39.01 -30.43 0.69
C TYR A 661 -37.96 -30.86 -0.35
N THR A 662 -37.86 -32.16 -0.63
CA THR A 662 -36.87 -32.72 -1.57
C THR A 662 -37.21 -32.48 -3.05
N LYS A 663 -38.47 -32.08 -3.37
CA LYS A 663 -38.83 -31.60 -4.71
C LYS A 663 -37.99 -30.41 -5.19
N PHE A 664 -37.48 -29.59 -4.27
CA PHE A 664 -36.61 -28.44 -4.59
C PHE A 664 -35.14 -28.85 -4.81
N VAL A 665 -34.80 -30.11 -4.52
CA VAL A 665 -33.45 -30.70 -4.64
C VAL A 665 -33.38 -31.70 -5.80
N GLY A 666 -34.49 -31.90 -6.53
CA GLY A 666 -34.49 -32.58 -7.84
C GLY A 666 -35.06 -33.99 -7.87
N SER A 667 -35.68 -34.48 -6.79
CA SER A 667 -36.20 -35.86 -6.71
C SER A 667 -37.34 -36.19 -7.69
N CYS A 668 -38.05 -35.19 -8.23
CA CYS A 668 -39.14 -35.38 -9.20
C CYS A 668 -38.78 -34.89 -10.62
N ASN A 669 -37.48 -34.72 -10.92
CA ASN A 669 -37.03 -34.12 -12.18
C ASN A 669 -37.27 -35.01 -13.41
N ASP A 670 -37.17 -36.32 -13.28
CA ASP A 670 -37.32 -37.25 -14.42
C ASP A 670 -38.77 -37.27 -14.93
N ILE A 671 -39.75 -37.29 -14.01
CA ILE A 671 -41.19 -37.19 -14.33
C ILE A 671 -41.49 -35.83 -14.98
N LYS A 672 -40.87 -34.76 -14.47
CA LYS A 672 -40.99 -33.41 -15.05
C LYS A 672 -40.42 -33.33 -16.47
N ALA A 673 -39.31 -34.02 -16.74
CA ALA A 673 -38.71 -34.10 -18.07
C ALA A 673 -39.63 -34.84 -19.06
N ALA A 674 -40.19 -35.99 -18.65
CA ALA A 674 -41.15 -36.75 -19.45
C ALA A 674 -42.43 -35.94 -19.75
N LEU A 675 -42.94 -35.20 -18.77
CA LEU A 675 -44.10 -34.32 -18.95
C LEU A 675 -43.83 -33.20 -19.97
N ASN A 676 -42.64 -32.59 -19.91
CA ASN A 676 -42.24 -31.56 -20.87
C ASN A 676 -42.17 -32.10 -22.31
N GLU A 677 -41.67 -33.33 -22.48
CA GLU A 677 -41.64 -33.98 -23.80
C GLU A 677 -43.06 -34.25 -24.34
N CYS A 678 -43.99 -34.67 -23.46
CA CYS A 678 -45.38 -34.87 -23.83
C CYS A 678 -46.06 -33.56 -24.27
N PHE A 679 -45.88 -32.47 -23.51
CA PHE A 679 -46.38 -31.15 -23.91
C PHE A 679 -45.76 -30.62 -25.20
N ALA A 680 -44.50 -30.96 -25.50
CA ALA A 680 -43.89 -30.60 -26.77
C ALA A 680 -44.60 -31.26 -27.95
N LYS A 681 -44.97 -32.55 -27.82
CA LYS A 681 -45.72 -33.31 -28.84
C LYS A 681 -47.14 -32.76 -29.02
N GLU A 682 -47.86 -32.52 -27.92
CA GLU A 682 -49.21 -31.95 -27.97
C GLU A 682 -49.22 -30.56 -28.65
N ASN A 683 -48.26 -29.70 -28.29
CA ASN A 683 -48.15 -28.37 -28.89
C ASN A 683 -47.82 -28.44 -30.38
N ALA A 684 -46.99 -29.39 -30.83
CA ALA A 684 -46.70 -29.59 -32.25
C ALA A 684 -47.95 -29.98 -33.04
N PHE A 685 -48.77 -30.89 -32.49
CA PHE A 685 -50.04 -31.28 -33.10
C PHE A 685 -51.02 -30.10 -33.21
N ARG A 686 -51.21 -29.35 -32.11
CA ARG A 686 -52.11 -28.18 -32.07
C ARG A 686 -51.65 -27.06 -33.01
N ARG A 687 -50.34 -26.84 -33.14
CA ARG A 687 -49.77 -25.87 -34.10
C ARG A 687 -50.12 -26.25 -35.54
N LYS A 688 -50.04 -27.53 -35.91
CA LYS A 688 -50.43 -28.01 -37.24
C LYS A 688 -51.92 -27.78 -37.51
N ALA A 689 -52.79 -28.17 -36.58
CA ALA A 689 -54.22 -27.97 -36.69
C ALA A 689 -54.63 -26.49 -36.81
N ASN A 690 -53.96 -25.60 -36.06
CA ASN A 690 -54.20 -24.15 -36.15
C ASN A 690 -53.70 -23.56 -37.48
N MET A 691 -52.57 -24.04 -38.00
CA MET A 691 -52.10 -23.63 -39.34
C MET A 691 -53.07 -24.04 -40.44
N ASP A 692 -53.66 -25.23 -40.38
CA ASP A 692 -54.63 -25.69 -41.37
C ASP A 692 -55.94 -24.89 -41.30
N LYS A 693 -56.42 -24.56 -40.09
CA LYS A 693 -57.57 -23.66 -39.91
C LYS A 693 -57.29 -22.25 -40.45
N ALA A 694 -56.09 -21.71 -40.21
CA ALA A 694 -55.71 -20.40 -40.74
C ALA A 694 -55.64 -20.40 -42.27
N ARG A 695 -55.17 -21.50 -42.89
CA ARG A 695 -55.18 -21.66 -44.35
C ARG A 695 -56.59 -21.71 -44.92
N ALA A 696 -57.50 -22.45 -44.28
CA ALA A 696 -58.91 -22.51 -44.68
C ALA A 696 -59.58 -21.13 -44.60
N PHE A 697 -59.41 -20.43 -43.49
CA PHE A 697 -59.95 -19.08 -43.29
C PHE A 697 -59.40 -18.08 -44.33
N ASN A 698 -58.09 -18.12 -44.62
CA ASN A 698 -57.51 -17.25 -45.64
C ASN A 698 -58.05 -17.53 -47.04
N LYS A 699 -58.38 -18.79 -47.35
CA LYS A 699 -58.99 -19.17 -48.63
C LYS A 699 -60.41 -18.60 -48.73
N GLU A 700 -61.24 -18.81 -47.72
CA GLU A 700 -62.61 -18.24 -47.64
C GLU A 700 -62.59 -16.72 -47.73
N TRP A 701 -61.63 -16.07 -47.06
CA TRP A 701 -61.50 -14.62 -47.07
C TRP A 701 -61.08 -14.06 -48.43
N LYS A 702 -60.28 -14.82 -49.17
CA LYS A 702 -59.88 -14.46 -50.53
C LYS A 702 -61.06 -14.57 -51.50
N GLU A 703 -61.82 -15.66 -51.42
CA GLU A 703 -63.05 -15.87 -52.20
C GLU A 703 -64.09 -14.78 -51.91
N PHE A 704 -64.27 -14.40 -50.64
CA PHE A 704 -65.13 -13.30 -50.23
C PHE A 704 -64.70 -11.95 -50.83
N LYS A 705 -63.40 -11.65 -50.87
CA LYS A 705 -62.88 -10.43 -51.49
C LYS A 705 -63.10 -10.41 -53.00
N GLU A 706 -62.87 -11.53 -53.67
CA GLU A 706 -63.07 -11.68 -55.12
C GLU A 706 -64.56 -11.50 -55.49
N GLN A 707 -65.49 -12.08 -54.72
CA GLN A 707 -66.93 -11.84 -54.90
C GLN A 707 -67.32 -10.37 -54.69
N LYS A 708 -66.75 -9.71 -53.67
CA LYS A 708 -67.03 -8.30 -53.40
C LYS A 708 -66.47 -7.37 -54.48
N GLN A 709 -65.33 -7.71 -55.07
CA GLN A 709 -64.76 -6.99 -56.22
C GLN A 709 -65.57 -7.22 -57.50
N ALA A 710 -66.03 -8.44 -57.77
CA ALA A 710 -66.91 -8.74 -58.90
C ALA A 710 -68.26 -8.01 -58.80
N ALA A 711 -68.86 -7.95 -57.62
CA ALA A 711 -70.08 -7.19 -57.36
C ALA A 711 -69.88 -5.67 -57.54
N ALA A 712 -68.73 -5.13 -57.14
CA ALA A 712 -68.39 -3.73 -57.35
C ALA A 712 -68.18 -3.39 -58.84
N ALA A 713 -67.56 -4.30 -59.61
CA ALA A 713 -67.39 -4.14 -61.05
C ALA A 713 -68.72 -4.20 -61.81
N ALA A 714 -69.63 -5.11 -61.43
CA ALA A 714 -70.97 -5.21 -62.00
C ALA A 714 -71.88 -4.01 -61.68
N ALA A 715 -71.62 -3.29 -60.59
CA ALA A 715 -72.34 -2.05 -60.26
C ALA A 715 -71.81 -0.82 -61.01
N SER A 716 -70.69 -0.95 -61.73
CA SER A 716 -70.03 0.13 -62.49
C SER A 716 -70.13 0.00 -64.01
N ALA A 717 -70.80 -1.06 -64.51
CA ALA A 717 -71.13 -1.28 -65.92
C ALA A 717 -72.65 -1.20 -66.09
#